data_AF-A0A6I2Y3Z5-F1
#
_entry.id   AF-A0A6I2Y3Z5-F1
#
_cell.length_a   1.000
_cell.length_b   1.000
_cell.length_c   1.000
_cell.angle_alpha   90.00
_cell.angle_beta   90.00
_cell.angle_gamma   90.00
#
_symmetry.space_group_name_H-M   'P 1'
#
loop_
_entity.id
_entity.type
_entity.pdbx_description
1 polymer ?
#
loop_
_entity_poly.entity_id
_entity_poly.type
_entity_poly.pdbx_seq_one_letter_code
_entity_poly.pdbx_strand_id
1 'polypeptide(L)'
;MIPRLVVPRSTGQRIALAIATIISITLLWLLPPVGFVACAIMLVIAPPWGRSLAERGFISLLLALGATAIVFPRASSVPITPVTAHMALSLFTVAAVGLSLVGPGRKTRVPKLRLPDVLIGIFAAGTALWLMAAYIGRNSYEIVSGLFFTGWDNQGHYTPFANTIEAGSTTWSTFDGTIAWNQWYPSLHSTMWSLAQLASQAGSEILDRPGLLWPYVQWTSISFALSLAALAWVASDLTRRCTPLVGVRSRFVRRSAPTIALLAFAAFALLGSPTQLFNSGFTNFMMAVAVTTLTAYLSARSWRSARALGWILIPLGALAVNALWTPLVLGLVPSAVIVLIALGRTRLWLAPVWAVASGALVLGTVYLQSRAIVVDDPGASNSFIEDLGAIGAGMTPFNVGAAIVSPIIAVLVAIVLLRSDRRPLAIALAGPSVAICAFLWLTMSAADSAGLSRLGSYYVLKTLNALLLVNAPMLAAGAGIGIALVLAAMKRRVLDPSTARAVNRLNAVIVGCAIALVGVTSFGYLGSTPSGYASGFGSAPGIAAGAARAGSADNYLVGEAIIRARDAAMPYPGKTTMLWDGSGVLVNLWVASLNRVLSEDDQQFYRGLPPFPYTDETVNYLDFTLGLHPKFDLAVLWFRGVSGEQLATLKRQHPDRVMLVKVPMRSTILCQECAL
;
A
#
# COMPACT_ATOMS: atom_id res chain seq x y z
N MET A 1 13.81 -38.92 18.09
CA MET A 1 12.95 -38.34 17.03
C MET A 1 13.34 -39.00 15.72
N ILE A 2 12.53 -39.93 15.20
CA ILE A 2 12.78 -40.59 13.91
C ILE A 2 12.75 -39.50 12.83
N PRO A 3 13.80 -39.34 12.00
CA PRO A 3 13.77 -38.39 10.90
C PRO A 3 12.66 -38.85 9.96
N ARG A 4 11.59 -38.06 9.83
CA ARG A 4 10.59 -38.30 8.79
C ARG A 4 11.33 -38.27 7.46
N LEU A 5 11.51 -39.46 6.85
CA LEU A 5 11.98 -39.64 5.49
C LEU A 5 11.21 -38.68 4.58
N VAL A 6 11.91 -37.66 4.11
CA VAL A 6 11.35 -36.69 3.17
C VAL A 6 11.30 -37.40 1.82
N VAL A 7 10.23 -38.15 1.55
CA VAL A 7 10.01 -38.72 0.21
C VAL A 7 9.91 -37.54 -0.77
N PRO A 8 10.77 -37.48 -1.81
CA PRO A 8 10.78 -36.42 -2.82
C PRO A 8 9.42 -36.31 -3.53
N ARG A 9 9.17 -35.21 -4.25
CA ARG A 9 8.04 -35.18 -5.21
C ARG A 9 8.19 -36.36 -6.17
N SER A 10 7.11 -37.10 -6.41
CA SER A 10 7.14 -38.16 -7.42
C SER A 10 7.43 -37.53 -8.79
N THR A 11 7.99 -38.32 -9.71
CA THR A 11 8.21 -37.87 -11.10
C THR A 11 6.90 -37.37 -11.73
N GLY A 12 5.78 -38.05 -11.46
CA GLY A 12 4.44 -37.60 -11.91
C GLY A 12 4.03 -36.22 -11.39
N GLN A 13 4.28 -35.89 -10.11
CA GLN A 13 3.96 -34.56 -9.57
C GLN A 13 4.80 -33.44 -10.22
N ARG A 14 6.04 -33.74 -10.61
CA ARG A 14 6.91 -32.77 -11.29
C ARG A 14 6.45 -32.51 -12.72
N ILE A 15 6.09 -33.58 -13.44
CA ILE A 15 5.52 -33.50 -14.79
C ILE A 15 4.20 -32.71 -14.75
N ALA A 16 3.32 -33.01 -13.80
CA ALA A 16 2.05 -32.29 -13.66
C ALA A 16 2.23 -30.79 -13.43
N LEU A 17 3.19 -30.39 -12.59
CA LEU A 17 3.50 -28.97 -12.37
C LEU A 17 4.09 -28.29 -13.62
N ALA A 18 4.96 -28.98 -14.36
CA ALA A 18 5.49 -28.45 -15.61
C ALA A 18 4.38 -28.26 -16.66
N ILE A 19 3.51 -29.27 -16.84
CA ILE A 19 2.36 -29.19 -17.74
C ILE A 19 1.41 -28.05 -17.32
N ALA A 20 1.05 -27.97 -16.04
CA ALA A 20 0.19 -26.89 -15.54
C ALA A 20 0.81 -25.50 -15.75
N THR A 21 2.13 -25.38 -15.65
CA THR A 21 2.85 -24.14 -15.94
C THR A 21 2.75 -23.77 -17.41
N ILE A 22 3.00 -24.73 -18.31
CA ILE A 22 2.88 -24.53 -19.76
C ILE A 22 1.46 -24.10 -20.09
N ILE A 23 0.44 -24.82 -19.61
CA ILE A 23 -0.98 -24.46 -19.83
C ILE A 23 -1.28 -23.05 -19.30
N SER A 24 -0.82 -22.70 -18.09
CA SER A 24 -1.06 -21.37 -17.51
C SER A 24 -0.46 -20.26 -18.35
N ILE A 25 0.76 -20.47 -18.85
CA ILE A 25 1.45 -19.52 -19.74
C ILE A 25 0.74 -19.46 -21.09
N THR A 26 0.41 -20.59 -21.71
CA THR A 26 -0.35 -20.61 -22.96
C THR A 26 -1.68 -19.86 -22.82
N LEU A 27 -2.40 -20.05 -21.72
CA LEU A 27 -3.61 -19.29 -21.41
C LEU A 27 -3.32 -17.80 -21.20
N LEU A 28 -2.16 -17.41 -20.66
CA LEU A 28 -1.81 -15.99 -20.48
C LEU A 28 -1.70 -15.27 -21.84
N TRP A 29 -1.19 -15.97 -22.85
CA TRP A 29 -1.04 -15.41 -24.20
C TRP A 29 -2.33 -15.52 -25.04
N LEU A 30 -3.15 -16.55 -24.83
CA LEU A 30 -4.37 -16.79 -25.63
C LEU A 30 -5.66 -16.24 -25.00
N LEU A 31 -5.76 -16.30 -23.68
CA LEU A 31 -6.92 -15.85 -22.88
C LEU A 31 -6.41 -15.12 -21.62
N PRO A 32 -5.82 -13.91 -21.78
CA PRO A 32 -5.02 -13.28 -20.73
C PRO A 32 -5.68 -13.18 -19.34
N PRO A 33 -6.98 -12.85 -19.19
CA PRO A 33 -7.62 -12.84 -17.88
C PRO A 33 -7.54 -14.19 -17.15
N VAL A 34 -7.77 -15.29 -17.87
CA VAL A 34 -7.72 -16.66 -17.32
C VAL A 34 -6.28 -17.07 -17.03
N GLY A 35 -5.37 -16.80 -17.96
CA GLY A 35 -3.96 -17.12 -17.80
C GLY A 35 -3.26 -16.33 -16.70
N PHE A 36 -3.64 -15.08 -16.49
CA PHE A 36 -3.16 -14.25 -15.38
C PHE A 36 -3.49 -14.90 -14.03
N VAL A 37 -4.76 -15.28 -13.84
CA VAL A 37 -5.22 -15.99 -12.63
C VAL A 37 -4.50 -17.33 -12.48
N ALA A 38 -4.38 -18.10 -13.56
CA ALA A 38 -3.68 -19.39 -13.53
C ALA A 38 -2.20 -19.24 -13.14
N CYS A 39 -1.49 -18.27 -13.71
CA CYS A 39 -0.11 -17.96 -13.35
C CYS A 39 0.01 -17.51 -11.88
N ALA A 40 -0.89 -16.65 -11.40
CA ALA A 40 -0.93 -16.25 -9.99
C ALA A 40 -1.13 -17.45 -9.05
N ILE A 41 -2.02 -18.38 -9.39
CA ILE A 41 -2.20 -19.64 -8.65
C ILE A 41 -0.93 -20.49 -8.68
N MET A 42 -0.25 -20.58 -9.83
CA MET A 42 1.02 -21.31 -9.95
C MET A 42 2.12 -20.71 -9.07
N LEU A 43 2.17 -19.38 -8.91
CA LEU A 43 3.09 -18.70 -7.99
C LEU A 43 2.79 -18.97 -6.51
N VAL A 44 1.59 -19.46 -6.17
CA VAL A 44 1.23 -19.93 -4.83
C VAL A 44 1.56 -21.42 -4.65
N ILE A 45 1.30 -22.24 -5.67
CA ILE A 45 1.41 -23.70 -5.58
C ILE A 45 2.83 -24.19 -5.81
N ALA A 46 3.46 -23.75 -6.91
CA ALA A 46 4.69 -24.33 -7.41
C ALA A 46 5.91 -24.13 -6.49
N PRO A 47 6.22 -22.90 -6.02
CA PRO A 47 7.55 -22.56 -5.52
C PRO A 47 8.09 -23.47 -4.40
N PRO A 48 9.42 -23.55 -4.22
CA PRO A 48 10.04 -24.45 -3.24
C PRO A 48 10.11 -23.86 -1.83
N TRP A 49 9.58 -22.66 -1.60
CA TRP A 49 9.55 -22.02 -0.29
C TRP A 49 8.23 -22.26 0.44
N GLY A 50 8.15 -21.77 1.67
CA GLY A 50 6.94 -21.78 2.49
C GLY A 50 6.48 -23.15 2.99
N ARG A 51 5.76 -23.16 4.12
CA ARG A 51 5.20 -24.36 4.78
C ARG A 51 3.70 -24.51 4.56
N SER A 52 3.04 -23.49 4.03
CA SER A 52 1.63 -23.46 3.66
C SER A 52 1.46 -22.70 2.33
N LEU A 53 0.27 -22.74 1.75
CA LEU A 53 -0.01 -22.06 0.49
C LEU A 53 0.02 -20.54 0.67
N ALA A 54 -0.57 -20.02 1.75
CA ALA A 54 -0.52 -18.58 2.04
C ALA A 54 0.94 -18.08 2.17
N GLU A 55 1.78 -18.80 2.91
CA GLU A 55 3.19 -18.44 3.05
C GLU A 55 3.94 -18.45 1.71
N ARG A 56 3.61 -19.39 0.81
CA ARG A 56 4.18 -19.42 -0.54
C ARG A 56 3.79 -18.19 -1.34
N GLY A 57 2.50 -17.88 -1.35
CA GLY A 57 1.97 -16.71 -2.04
C GLY A 57 2.66 -15.42 -1.57
N PHE A 58 2.77 -15.20 -0.26
CA PHE A 58 3.42 -13.98 0.26
C PHE A 58 4.91 -13.91 -0.06
N ILE A 59 5.65 -15.02 0.01
CA ILE A 59 7.06 -15.01 -0.41
C ILE A 59 7.16 -14.71 -1.91
N SER A 60 6.32 -15.33 -2.74
CA SER A 60 6.32 -15.07 -4.19
C SER A 60 5.97 -13.61 -4.52
N LEU A 61 5.01 -13.01 -3.81
CA LEU A 61 4.67 -11.58 -3.96
C LEU A 61 5.82 -10.66 -3.56
N LEU A 62 6.52 -10.95 -2.45
CA LEU A 62 7.70 -10.17 -2.04
C LEU A 62 8.81 -10.22 -3.09
N LEU A 63 9.06 -11.41 -3.63
CA LEU A 63 10.06 -11.60 -4.68
C LEU A 63 9.64 -10.91 -5.98
N ALA A 64 8.34 -10.92 -6.33
CA ALA A 64 7.82 -10.22 -7.49
C ALA A 64 7.99 -8.71 -7.34
N LEU A 65 7.62 -8.13 -6.20
CA LEU A 65 7.78 -6.70 -5.92
C LEU A 65 9.25 -6.27 -6.00
N GLY A 66 10.16 -7.03 -5.35
CA GLY A 66 11.59 -6.71 -5.40
C GLY A 66 12.19 -6.88 -6.79
N ALA A 67 11.75 -7.88 -7.57
CA ALA A 67 12.19 -8.07 -8.95
C ALA A 67 11.68 -6.94 -9.86
N THR A 68 10.41 -6.54 -9.72
CA THR A 68 9.84 -5.39 -10.45
C THR A 68 10.60 -4.10 -10.14
N ALA A 69 10.96 -3.87 -8.87
CA ALA A 69 11.75 -2.69 -8.48
C ALA A 69 13.15 -2.66 -9.14
N ILE A 70 13.70 -3.81 -9.52
CA ILE A 70 14.99 -3.93 -10.22
C ILE A 70 14.82 -3.78 -11.74
N VAL A 71 13.84 -4.49 -12.32
CA VAL A 71 13.66 -4.60 -13.77
C VAL A 71 12.99 -3.36 -14.37
N PHE A 72 12.04 -2.80 -13.63
CA PHE A 72 11.32 -1.58 -14.00
C PHE A 72 11.61 -0.52 -12.93
N PRO A 73 12.88 -0.08 -12.81
CA PRO A 73 13.21 0.97 -11.87
C PRO A 73 12.50 2.24 -12.29
N ARG A 74 12.36 3.17 -11.35
CA ARG A 74 11.77 4.48 -11.61
C ARG A 74 12.51 5.23 -12.72
N ALA A 75 11.76 6.02 -13.51
CA ALA A 75 12.29 6.80 -14.64
C ALA A 75 13.10 5.93 -15.63
N SER A 76 12.63 4.70 -15.83
CA SER A 76 13.18 3.75 -16.79
C SER A 76 12.39 3.73 -18.08
N SER A 77 13.14 3.72 -19.18
CA SER A 77 12.66 3.46 -20.54
C SER A 77 12.43 1.96 -20.84
N VAL A 78 12.60 1.07 -19.85
CA VAL A 78 12.26 -0.35 -20.01
C VAL A 78 10.77 -0.47 -20.39
N PRO A 79 10.44 -1.10 -21.54
CA PRO A 79 9.07 -1.11 -22.03
C PRO A 79 8.09 -1.85 -21.11
N ILE A 80 6.95 -1.22 -20.85
CA ILE A 80 5.78 -1.74 -20.14
C ILE A 80 4.62 -1.78 -21.14
N THR A 81 4.47 -2.92 -21.80
CA THR A 81 3.45 -3.18 -22.82
C THR A 81 2.76 -4.52 -22.48
N PRO A 82 1.64 -4.87 -23.15
CA PRO A 82 1.01 -6.18 -22.95
C PRO A 82 2.00 -7.34 -23.13
N VAL A 83 2.86 -7.26 -24.16
CA VAL A 83 3.89 -8.26 -24.43
C VAL A 83 4.90 -8.36 -23.31
N THR A 84 5.46 -7.24 -22.83
CA THR A 84 6.45 -7.30 -21.74
C THR A 84 5.84 -7.71 -20.42
N ALA A 85 4.57 -7.36 -20.16
CA ALA A 85 3.83 -7.81 -19.00
C ALA A 85 3.59 -9.34 -19.03
N HIS A 86 3.18 -9.90 -20.17
CA HIS A 86 3.05 -11.35 -20.36
C HIS A 86 4.38 -12.07 -20.23
N MET A 87 5.45 -11.53 -20.81
CA MET A 87 6.81 -12.07 -20.67
C MET A 87 7.27 -12.04 -19.22
N ALA A 88 7.10 -10.93 -18.51
CA ALA A 88 7.51 -10.79 -17.11
C ALA A 88 6.80 -11.83 -16.23
N LEU A 89 5.47 -11.97 -16.35
CA LEU A 89 4.71 -12.95 -15.58
C LEU A 89 5.05 -14.40 -15.97
N SER A 90 5.27 -14.66 -17.27
CA SER A 90 5.69 -15.98 -17.76
C SER A 90 7.06 -16.37 -17.18
N LEU A 91 8.04 -15.49 -17.29
CA LEU A 91 9.40 -15.70 -16.76
C LEU A 91 9.39 -15.91 -15.25
N PHE A 92 8.61 -15.10 -14.52
CA PHE A 92 8.50 -15.25 -13.07
C PHE A 92 7.86 -16.59 -12.67
N THR A 93 6.82 -17.02 -13.41
CA THR A 93 6.17 -18.32 -13.21
C THR A 93 7.11 -19.48 -13.54
N VAL A 94 7.82 -19.41 -14.65
CA VAL A 94 8.85 -20.40 -15.05
C VAL A 94 9.96 -20.47 -13.99
N ALA A 95 10.45 -19.34 -13.50
CA ALA A 95 11.50 -19.30 -12.48
C ALA A 95 11.04 -19.96 -11.17
N ALA A 96 9.83 -19.65 -10.70
CA ALA A 96 9.26 -20.24 -9.48
C ALA A 96 9.12 -21.77 -9.59
N VAL A 97 8.67 -22.26 -10.76
CA VAL A 97 8.54 -23.69 -11.04
C VAL A 97 9.91 -24.34 -11.20
N GLY A 98 10.81 -23.73 -11.96
CA GLY A 98 12.17 -24.20 -12.19
C GLY A 98 12.95 -24.40 -10.89
N LEU A 99 12.88 -23.44 -9.96
CA LEU A 99 13.46 -23.56 -8.61
C LEU A 99 12.90 -24.75 -7.82
N SER A 100 11.67 -25.16 -8.13
CA SER A 100 11.04 -26.34 -7.52
C SER A 100 11.45 -27.66 -8.18
N LEU A 101 12.03 -27.60 -9.38
CA LEU A 101 12.47 -28.75 -10.17
C LEU A 101 13.97 -29.02 -10.03
N VAL A 102 14.75 -28.15 -9.39
CA VAL A 102 16.21 -28.29 -9.22
C VAL A 102 16.64 -28.39 -7.76
N GLY A 103 17.83 -28.95 -7.53
CA GLY A 103 18.53 -28.93 -6.24
C GLY A 103 17.68 -29.34 -5.03
N PRO A 104 17.77 -28.61 -3.89
CA PRO A 104 16.95 -28.85 -2.70
C PRO A 104 15.44 -28.71 -2.95
N GLY A 105 15.04 -27.91 -3.95
CA GLY A 105 13.64 -27.66 -4.30
C GLY A 105 12.87 -28.94 -4.66
N ARG A 106 13.54 -29.91 -5.29
CA ARG A 106 12.99 -31.24 -5.64
C ARG A 106 12.42 -32.01 -4.45
N LYS A 107 12.95 -31.76 -3.25
CA LYS A 107 12.56 -32.43 -2.00
C LYS A 107 11.36 -31.74 -1.33
N THR A 108 10.90 -30.60 -1.85
CA THR A 108 9.84 -29.80 -1.24
C THR A 108 8.48 -30.23 -1.78
N ARG A 109 7.60 -30.73 -0.91
CA ARG A 109 6.24 -31.12 -1.33
C ARG A 109 5.33 -29.91 -1.47
N VAL A 110 4.31 -30.03 -2.33
CA VAL A 110 3.17 -29.08 -2.32
C VAL A 110 2.45 -29.22 -0.97
N PRO A 111 2.28 -28.15 -0.19
CA PRO A 111 1.54 -28.19 1.07
C PRO A 111 0.09 -28.61 0.83
N LYS A 112 -0.45 -29.46 1.71
CA LYS A 112 -1.91 -29.68 1.74
C LYS A 112 -2.60 -28.36 2.11
N LEU A 113 -3.71 -28.06 1.46
CA LEU A 113 -4.59 -26.94 1.82
C LEU A 113 -5.02 -27.07 3.28
N ARG A 114 -4.88 -25.99 4.06
CA ARG A 114 -5.29 -25.95 5.47
C ARG A 114 -6.35 -24.88 5.67
N LEU A 115 -7.15 -25.04 6.72
CA LEU A 115 -8.18 -24.06 7.08
C LEU A 115 -7.64 -22.61 7.15
N PRO A 116 -6.48 -22.31 7.77
CA PRO A 116 -5.96 -20.94 7.74
C PRO A 116 -5.60 -20.43 6.35
N ASP A 117 -5.13 -21.29 5.44
CA ASP A 117 -4.87 -20.87 4.05
C ASP A 117 -6.18 -20.45 3.36
N VAL A 118 -7.26 -21.21 3.57
CA VAL A 118 -8.59 -20.88 3.06
C VAL A 118 -9.13 -19.60 3.67
N LEU A 119 -9.04 -19.44 4.99
CA LEU A 119 -9.53 -18.24 5.69
C LEU A 119 -8.78 -16.98 5.27
N ILE A 120 -7.47 -17.07 5.02
CA ILE A 120 -6.68 -15.94 4.49
C ILE A 120 -7.12 -15.60 3.08
N GLY A 121 -7.35 -16.61 2.23
CA GLY A 121 -7.86 -16.39 0.87
C GLY A 121 -9.25 -15.73 0.87
N ILE A 122 -10.17 -16.23 1.70
CA ILE A 122 -11.52 -15.64 1.88
C ILE A 122 -11.41 -14.22 2.41
N PHE A 123 -10.55 -13.97 3.40
CA PHE A 123 -10.35 -12.64 3.96
C PHE A 123 -9.80 -11.66 2.91
N ALA A 124 -8.81 -12.07 2.12
CA ALA A 124 -8.26 -11.25 1.03
C ALA A 124 -9.32 -10.95 -0.04
N ALA A 125 -9.99 -11.97 -0.57
CA ALA A 125 -11.00 -11.81 -1.61
C ALA A 125 -12.22 -11.02 -1.13
N GLY A 126 -12.74 -11.33 0.06
CA GLY A 126 -13.88 -10.63 0.66
C GLY A 126 -13.57 -9.17 0.96
N THR A 127 -12.37 -8.88 1.48
CA THR A 127 -11.94 -7.48 1.71
C THR A 127 -11.79 -6.74 0.39
N ALA A 128 -11.15 -7.33 -0.62
CA ALA A 128 -11.00 -6.71 -1.94
C ALA A 128 -12.37 -6.37 -2.54
N LEU A 129 -13.31 -7.34 -2.55
CA LEU A 129 -14.67 -7.13 -3.05
C LEU A 129 -15.41 -6.04 -2.26
N TRP A 130 -15.29 -6.02 -0.94
CA TRP A 130 -15.93 -4.99 -0.10
C TRP A 130 -15.38 -3.58 -0.35
N LEU A 131 -14.07 -3.45 -0.62
CA LEU A 131 -13.47 -2.17 -0.98
C LEU A 131 -13.92 -1.70 -2.37
N MET A 132 -14.04 -2.62 -3.33
CA MET A 132 -14.52 -2.33 -4.69
C MET A 132 -16.03 -2.11 -4.79
N ALA A 133 -16.82 -2.60 -3.83
CA ALA A 133 -18.28 -2.70 -3.94
C ALA A 133 -18.97 -1.37 -4.28
N ALA A 134 -18.45 -0.24 -3.80
CA ALA A 134 -19.00 1.10 -4.09
C ALA A 134 -18.89 1.49 -5.58
N TYR A 135 -18.00 0.85 -6.33
CA TYR A 135 -17.62 1.21 -7.70
C TYR A 135 -18.05 0.18 -8.75
N ILE A 136 -18.48 -1.02 -8.34
CA ILE A 136 -18.91 -2.05 -9.28
C ILE A 136 -20.14 -1.56 -10.07
N GLY A 137 -20.05 -1.60 -11.39
CA GLY A 137 -21.13 -1.18 -12.30
C GLY A 137 -21.29 0.35 -12.43
N ARG A 138 -20.42 1.14 -11.80
CA ARG A 138 -20.42 2.61 -11.88
C ARG A 138 -19.70 3.10 -13.13
N ASN A 139 -20.13 4.24 -13.65
CA ASN A 139 -19.48 4.92 -14.77
C ASN A 139 -18.32 5.81 -14.29
N SER A 140 -17.57 6.41 -15.23
CA SER A 140 -16.40 7.25 -14.91
C SER A 140 -16.74 8.47 -14.04
N TYR A 141 -17.91 9.08 -14.20
CA TYR A 141 -18.34 10.22 -13.37
C TYR A 141 -18.46 9.81 -11.90
N GLU A 142 -19.14 8.70 -11.65
CA GLU A 142 -19.37 8.17 -10.31
C GLU A 142 -18.07 7.68 -9.66
N ILE A 143 -17.18 7.03 -10.43
CA ILE A 143 -15.89 6.54 -9.93
C ILE A 143 -14.98 7.71 -9.54
N VAL A 144 -14.81 8.71 -10.40
CA VAL A 144 -13.99 9.90 -10.07
C VAL A 144 -14.54 10.60 -8.84
N SER A 145 -15.86 10.75 -8.74
CA SER A 145 -16.46 11.39 -7.57
C SER A 145 -16.17 10.62 -6.28
N GLY A 146 -16.35 9.29 -6.30
CA GLY A 146 -16.01 8.44 -5.16
C GLY A 146 -14.53 8.57 -4.76
N LEU A 147 -13.61 8.55 -5.74
CA LEU A 147 -12.18 8.71 -5.48
C LEU A 147 -11.80 10.10 -4.96
N PHE A 148 -12.45 11.15 -5.46
CA PHE A 148 -12.26 12.54 -5.04
C PHE A 148 -12.61 12.72 -3.56
N PHE A 149 -13.82 12.31 -3.15
CA PHE A 149 -14.30 12.51 -1.78
C PHE A 149 -13.66 11.56 -0.77
N THR A 150 -13.20 10.40 -1.21
CA THR A 150 -12.62 9.42 -0.30
C THR A 150 -11.16 9.70 0.02
N GLY A 151 -10.42 10.41 -0.85
CA GLY A 151 -9.01 10.71 -0.58
C GLY A 151 -8.31 11.58 -1.61
N TRP A 152 -7.57 12.57 -1.11
CA TRP A 152 -6.74 13.44 -1.95
C TRP A 152 -5.58 12.68 -2.63
N ASP A 153 -4.99 11.66 -1.99
CA ASP A 153 -3.86 10.88 -2.53
C ASP A 153 -4.29 9.93 -3.68
N ASN A 154 -5.61 9.73 -3.89
CA ASN A 154 -6.11 8.92 -5.01
C ASN A 154 -5.72 9.53 -6.36
N GLN A 155 -5.79 10.85 -6.50
CA GLN A 155 -5.35 11.54 -7.71
C GLN A 155 -3.84 11.35 -7.92
N GLY A 156 -3.06 11.49 -6.85
CA GLY A 156 -1.61 11.35 -6.86
C GLY A 156 -1.13 9.95 -7.26
N HIS A 157 -1.91 8.90 -6.98
CA HIS A 157 -1.61 7.52 -7.37
C HIS A 157 -2.24 7.07 -8.68
N TYR A 158 -3.40 7.62 -9.05
CA TYR A 158 -4.00 7.38 -10.35
C TYR A 158 -3.10 7.91 -11.47
N THR A 159 -2.54 9.11 -11.28
CA THR A 159 -1.67 9.77 -12.28
C THR A 159 -0.48 8.90 -12.71
N PRO A 160 0.40 8.39 -11.83
CA PRO A 160 1.53 7.55 -12.24
C PRO A 160 1.10 6.21 -12.82
N PHE A 161 -0.04 5.65 -12.40
CA PHE A 161 -0.61 4.42 -12.98
C PHE A 161 -1.05 4.65 -14.43
N ALA A 162 -1.81 5.73 -14.68
CA ALA A 162 -2.27 6.10 -16.01
C ALA A 162 -1.10 6.50 -16.93
N ASN A 163 -0.19 7.35 -16.43
CA ASN A 163 1.00 7.76 -17.18
C ASN A 163 1.86 6.56 -17.61
N THR A 164 2.02 5.56 -16.73
CA THR A 164 2.84 4.36 -17.05
C THR A 164 2.21 3.52 -18.16
N ILE A 165 0.88 3.40 -18.18
CA ILE A 165 0.16 2.67 -19.23
C ILE A 165 0.23 3.44 -20.55
N GLU A 166 -0.05 4.75 -20.53
CA GLU A 166 -0.06 5.58 -21.73
C GLU A 166 1.33 5.72 -22.36
N ALA A 167 2.35 5.98 -21.56
CA ALA A 167 3.73 6.11 -22.04
C ALA A 167 4.37 4.75 -22.39
N GLY A 168 3.79 3.64 -21.94
CA GLY A 168 4.37 2.32 -22.08
C GLY A 168 5.73 2.16 -21.39
N SER A 169 6.02 2.97 -20.36
CA SER A 169 7.24 2.90 -19.56
C SER A 169 7.07 3.66 -18.24
N THR A 170 8.07 3.59 -17.35
CA THR A 170 8.07 4.40 -16.11
C THR A 170 8.68 5.79 -16.29
N THR A 171 9.11 6.15 -17.49
CA THR A 171 9.52 7.50 -17.89
C THR A 171 8.39 8.13 -18.69
N TRP A 172 7.95 9.31 -18.27
CA TRP A 172 6.82 9.98 -18.91
C TRP A 172 7.28 11.25 -19.60
N SER A 173 6.83 11.45 -20.83
CA SER A 173 7.02 12.70 -21.57
C SER A 173 5.84 13.64 -21.34
N THR A 174 6.13 14.89 -21.00
CA THR A 174 5.14 15.97 -20.96
C THR A 174 4.98 16.58 -22.35
N PHE A 175 3.91 17.35 -22.58
CA PHE A 175 3.65 18.01 -23.86
C PHE A 175 4.68 19.12 -24.17
N ASP A 176 5.28 19.73 -23.15
CA ASP A 176 6.26 20.81 -23.23
C ASP A 176 7.72 20.30 -23.20
N GLY A 177 7.94 18.99 -23.08
CA GLY A 177 9.26 18.36 -23.05
C GLY A 177 10.01 18.51 -21.71
N THR A 178 9.36 19.07 -20.68
CA THR A 178 9.91 19.13 -19.31
C THR A 178 9.80 17.78 -18.59
N ILE A 179 10.34 17.70 -17.37
CA ILE A 179 10.22 16.51 -16.53
C ILE A 179 8.79 16.44 -15.99
N ALA A 180 8.17 15.26 -16.08
CA ALA A 180 6.87 15.05 -15.45
C ALA A 180 6.99 15.26 -13.93
N TRP A 181 6.17 16.13 -13.35
CA TRP A 181 6.29 16.51 -11.93
C TRP A 181 6.37 15.30 -10.98
N ASN A 182 5.47 14.34 -11.16
CA ASN A 182 5.37 13.16 -10.31
C ASN A 182 6.33 12.04 -10.71
N GLN A 183 7.24 12.26 -11.69
CA GLN A 183 8.37 11.37 -11.99
C GLN A 183 9.20 11.12 -10.71
N TRP A 184 9.11 12.09 -9.80
CA TRP A 184 9.43 12.22 -8.37
C TRP A 184 8.96 11.15 -7.37
N TYR A 185 7.82 10.52 -7.67
CA TYR A 185 7.00 9.85 -6.68
C TYR A 185 7.34 8.35 -6.59
N PRO A 186 7.43 7.73 -5.39
CA PRO A 186 7.60 6.28 -5.27
C PRO A 186 6.45 5.55 -5.99
N SER A 187 6.76 4.81 -7.06
CA SER A 187 5.76 4.34 -8.03
C SER A 187 5.70 2.81 -8.19
N LEU A 188 6.38 2.04 -7.33
CA LEU A 188 6.42 0.57 -7.48
C LEU A 188 5.01 -0.05 -7.49
N HIS A 189 4.10 0.46 -6.67
CA HIS A 189 2.71 -0.01 -6.65
C HIS A 189 2.02 0.28 -8.00
N SER A 190 2.13 1.50 -8.53
CA SER A 190 1.54 1.86 -9.83
C SER A 190 2.18 1.07 -10.98
N THR A 191 3.49 0.85 -10.98
CA THR A 191 4.18 0.00 -11.98
C THR A 191 3.67 -1.43 -11.92
N MET A 192 3.51 -1.98 -10.71
CA MET A 192 2.94 -3.32 -10.52
C MET A 192 1.48 -3.38 -11.00
N TRP A 193 0.69 -2.35 -10.75
CA TRP A 193 -0.69 -2.27 -11.24
C TRP A 193 -0.76 -2.18 -12.76
N SER A 194 0.11 -1.38 -13.40
CA SER A 194 0.18 -1.28 -14.86
C SER A 194 0.58 -2.62 -15.47
N LEU A 195 1.60 -3.30 -14.94
CA LEU A 195 1.98 -4.64 -15.38
C LEU A 195 0.85 -5.65 -15.19
N ALA A 196 0.16 -5.63 -14.05
CA ALA A 196 -0.94 -6.55 -13.79
C ALA A 196 -2.15 -6.26 -14.69
N GLN A 197 -2.47 -4.98 -14.93
CA GLN A 197 -3.51 -4.55 -15.86
C GLN A 197 -3.21 -5.06 -17.27
N LEU A 198 -2.02 -4.76 -17.80
CA LEU A 198 -1.61 -5.15 -19.14
C LEU A 198 -1.47 -6.67 -19.29
N ALA A 199 -1.09 -7.39 -18.23
CA ALA A 199 -1.03 -8.85 -18.25
C ALA A 199 -2.43 -9.51 -18.23
N SER A 200 -3.41 -8.86 -17.60
CA SER A 200 -4.77 -9.41 -17.41
C SER A 200 -5.78 -8.94 -18.45
N GLN A 201 -5.49 -7.87 -19.20
CA GLN A 201 -6.46 -7.28 -20.12
C GLN A 201 -6.79 -8.19 -21.29
N ALA A 202 -8.06 -8.18 -21.69
CA ALA A 202 -8.50 -8.80 -22.93
C ALA A 202 -8.32 -7.80 -24.08
N GLY A 203 -7.66 -8.22 -25.16
CA GLY A 203 -7.39 -7.36 -26.32
C GLY A 203 -6.10 -6.55 -26.24
N SER A 204 -5.77 -5.90 -27.35
CA SER A 204 -4.56 -5.09 -27.51
C SER A 204 -4.79 -3.59 -27.36
N GLU A 205 -6.05 -3.16 -27.28
CA GLU A 205 -6.40 -1.75 -27.17
C GLU A 205 -6.08 -1.25 -25.76
N ILE A 206 -5.33 -0.15 -25.68
CA ILE A 206 -5.00 0.51 -24.42
C ILE A 206 -6.19 1.40 -24.05
N LEU A 207 -6.72 1.20 -22.83
CA LEU A 207 -7.77 2.03 -22.30
C LEU A 207 -7.30 3.48 -22.18
N ASP A 208 -8.17 4.42 -22.52
CA ASP A 208 -7.94 5.82 -22.25
C ASP A 208 -7.96 6.10 -20.75
N ARG A 209 -7.55 7.31 -20.35
CA ARG A 209 -7.46 7.70 -18.93
C ARG A 209 -8.79 7.46 -18.19
N PRO A 210 -9.96 7.97 -18.62
CA PRO A 210 -11.24 7.60 -18.01
C PRO A 210 -11.49 6.08 -17.93
N GLY A 211 -11.17 5.31 -18.97
CA GLY A 211 -11.29 3.85 -18.97
C GLY A 211 -10.41 3.15 -17.92
N LEU A 212 -9.30 3.77 -17.51
CA LEU A 212 -8.40 3.25 -16.47
C LEU A 212 -8.87 3.45 -15.03
N LEU A 213 -9.94 4.20 -14.79
CA LEU A 213 -10.47 4.45 -13.44
C LEU A 213 -10.93 3.16 -12.73
N TRP A 214 -11.64 2.29 -13.45
CA TRP A 214 -12.07 1.00 -12.89
C TRP A 214 -10.88 0.06 -12.61
N PRO A 215 -9.95 -0.18 -13.56
CA PRO A 215 -8.69 -0.86 -13.28
C PRO A 215 -7.95 -0.32 -12.06
N TYR A 216 -7.85 1.00 -11.90
CA TYR A 216 -7.21 1.63 -10.75
C TYR A 216 -7.90 1.22 -9.44
N VAL A 217 -9.23 1.29 -9.36
CA VAL A 217 -10.01 0.83 -8.19
C VAL A 217 -9.78 -0.66 -7.90
N GLN A 218 -9.71 -1.51 -8.93
CA GLN A 218 -9.45 -2.94 -8.75
C GLN A 218 -8.08 -3.20 -8.15
N TRP A 219 -7.03 -2.64 -8.74
CA TRP A 219 -5.65 -2.92 -8.33
C TRP A 219 -5.30 -2.33 -6.97
N THR A 220 -5.81 -1.13 -6.66
CA THR A 220 -5.70 -0.53 -5.33
C THR A 220 -6.38 -1.42 -4.28
N SER A 221 -7.63 -1.83 -4.51
CA SER A 221 -8.39 -2.67 -3.58
C SER A 221 -7.75 -4.04 -3.36
N ILE A 222 -7.30 -4.70 -4.43
CA ILE A 222 -6.62 -6.00 -4.34
C ILE A 222 -5.31 -5.87 -3.57
N SER A 223 -4.49 -4.87 -3.87
CA SER A 223 -3.19 -4.67 -3.20
C SER A 223 -3.34 -4.34 -1.73
N PHE A 224 -4.34 -3.51 -1.39
CA PHE A 224 -4.68 -3.18 -0.01
C PHE A 224 -5.15 -4.42 0.76
N ALA A 225 -6.07 -5.20 0.18
CA ALA A 225 -6.59 -6.42 0.79
C ALA A 225 -5.50 -7.49 0.97
N LEU A 226 -4.60 -7.66 -0.01
CA LEU A 226 -3.46 -8.57 0.11
C LEU A 226 -2.49 -8.13 1.22
N SER A 227 -2.30 -6.82 1.41
CA SER A 227 -1.48 -6.27 2.50
C SER A 227 -2.10 -6.60 3.87
N LEU A 228 -3.41 -6.46 4.02
CA LEU A 228 -4.12 -6.87 5.24
C LEU A 228 -4.05 -8.39 5.46
N ALA A 229 -4.24 -9.18 4.40
CA ALA A 229 -4.18 -10.64 4.48
C ALA A 229 -2.78 -11.15 4.86
N ALA A 230 -1.73 -10.48 4.38
CA ALA A 230 -0.35 -10.73 4.77
C ALA A 230 -0.14 -10.54 6.29
N LEU A 231 -0.61 -9.42 6.82
CA LEU A 231 -0.52 -9.10 8.25
C LEU A 231 -1.36 -10.07 9.10
N ALA A 232 -2.56 -10.44 8.65
CA ALA A 232 -3.41 -11.46 9.28
C ALA A 232 -2.72 -12.84 9.31
N TRP A 233 -2.02 -13.21 8.23
CA TRP A 233 -1.24 -14.44 8.16
C TRP A 233 -0.08 -14.43 9.16
N VAL A 234 0.64 -13.31 9.30
CA VAL A 234 1.70 -13.16 10.32
C VAL A 234 1.11 -13.38 11.71
N ALA A 235 -0.04 -12.78 12.03
CA ALA A 235 -0.72 -12.97 13.32
C ALA A 235 -1.01 -14.47 13.57
N SER A 236 -1.59 -15.14 12.57
CA SER A 236 -1.94 -16.55 12.65
C SER A 236 -0.71 -17.45 12.82
N ASP A 237 0.37 -17.26 12.05
CA ASP A 237 1.60 -18.06 12.16
C ASP A 237 2.33 -17.79 13.50
N LEU A 238 2.30 -16.55 13.98
CA LEU A 238 2.96 -16.16 15.22
C LEU A 238 2.37 -16.89 16.43
N THR A 239 1.04 -17.06 16.50
CA THR A 239 0.42 -17.81 17.60
C THR A 239 0.97 -19.24 17.71
N ARG A 240 1.26 -19.90 16.59
CA ARG A 240 1.81 -21.27 16.57
C ARG A 240 3.21 -21.34 17.18
N ARG A 241 3.96 -20.24 17.11
CA ARG A 241 5.32 -20.11 17.65
C ARG A 241 5.32 -19.71 19.11
N CYS A 242 4.35 -18.90 19.53
CA CYS A 242 4.27 -18.38 20.89
C CYS A 242 3.44 -19.26 21.83
N THR A 243 2.42 -19.97 21.37
CA THR A 243 1.59 -20.86 22.22
C THR A 243 2.42 -21.86 23.04
N PRO A 244 3.47 -22.50 22.50
CA PRO A 244 4.33 -23.38 23.29
C PRO A 244 5.06 -22.68 24.46
N LEU A 245 5.35 -21.39 24.34
CA LEU A 245 6.06 -20.60 25.35
C LEU A 245 5.20 -20.32 26.58
N VAL A 246 3.88 -20.30 26.41
CA VAL A 246 2.91 -20.08 27.47
C VAL A 246 2.75 -21.34 28.35
N GLY A 247 3.46 -22.44 28.06
CA GLY A 247 3.40 -23.68 28.85
C GLY A 247 2.09 -24.46 28.67
N VAL A 248 1.24 -24.04 27.73
CA VAL A 248 -0.11 -24.60 27.54
C VAL A 248 -0.03 -25.90 26.73
N ARG A 249 -0.43 -27.00 27.38
CA ARG A 249 -0.54 -28.32 26.75
C ARG A 249 -1.89 -28.57 26.07
N SER A 250 -2.86 -27.68 26.26
CA SER A 250 -4.21 -27.81 25.68
C SER A 250 -4.16 -27.90 24.15
N ARG A 251 -4.64 -29.05 23.62
CA ARG A 251 -4.81 -29.27 22.17
C ARG A 251 -5.80 -28.28 21.57
N PHE A 252 -6.80 -27.84 22.34
CA PHE A 252 -7.77 -26.85 21.90
C PHE A 252 -7.09 -25.50 21.64
N VAL A 253 -6.34 -24.97 22.62
CA VAL A 253 -5.65 -23.67 22.48
C VAL A 253 -4.71 -23.67 21.27
N ARG A 254 -3.90 -24.72 21.12
CA ARG A 254 -2.97 -24.86 19.98
C ARG A 254 -3.66 -24.91 18.62
N ARG A 255 -4.91 -25.39 18.55
CA ARG A 255 -5.69 -25.47 17.30
C ARG A 255 -6.48 -24.20 17.03
N SER A 256 -7.06 -23.59 18.05
CA SER A 256 -7.98 -22.46 17.92
C SER A 256 -7.27 -21.11 17.87
N ALA A 257 -6.17 -20.92 18.62
CA ALA A 257 -5.49 -19.62 18.71
C ALA A 257 -5.08 -19.03 17.33
N PRO A 258 -4.56 -19.80 16.36
CA PRO A 258 -4.23 -19.26 15.04
C PRO A 258 -5.44 -18.71 14.28
N THR A 259 -6.60 -19.35 14.39
CA THR A 259 -7.84 -18.90 13.75
C THR A 259 -8.39 -17.68 14.47
N ILE A 260 -8.38 -17.69 15.80
CA ILE A 260 -8.86 -16.54 16.60
C ILE A 260 -7.98 -15.32 16.36
N ALA A 261 -6.65 -15.46 16.27
CA ALA A 261 -5.76 -14.35 15.94
C ALA A 261 -6.02 -13.78 14.54
N LEU A 262 -6.29 -14.63 13.55
CA LEU A 262 -6.69 -14.19 12.21
C LEU A 262 -7.99 -13.38 12.28
N LEU A 263 -9.01 -13.89 12.98
CA LEU A 263 -10.30 -13.21 13.14
C LEU A 263 -10.17 -11.90 13.93
N ALA A 264 -9.33 -11.87 14.96
CA ALA A 264 -9.04 -10.67 15.73
C ALA A 264 -8.34 -9.61 14.88
N PHE A 265 -7.38 -10.00 14.05
CA PHE A 265 -6.75 -9.09 13.09
C PHE A 265 -7.76 -8.62 12.03
N ALA A 266 -8.58 -9.52 11.49
CA ALA A 266 -9.60 -9.18 10.50
C ALA A 266 -10.62 -8.18 11.06
N ALA A 267 -11.04 -8.35 12.32
CA ALA A 267 -11.90 -7.39 13.01
C ALA A 267 -11.22 -6.02 13.14
N PHE A 268 -9.97 -5.96 13.58
CA PHE A 268 -9.19 -4.72 13.62
C PHE A 268 -9.08 -4.07 12.24
N ALA A 269 -8.79 -4.86 11.21
CA ALA A 269 -8.58 -4.37 9.85
C ALA A 269 -9.86 -3.81 9.22
N LEU A 270 -11.01 -4.49 9.41
CA LEU A 270 -12.28 -4.14 8.76
C LEU A 270 -13.10 -3.14 9.57
N LEU A 271 -13.12 -3.26 10.90
CA LEU A 271 -13.91 -2.40 11.78
C LEU A 271 -13.10 -1.19 12.27
N GLY A 272 -11.78 -1.34 12.41
CA GLY A 272 -10.89 -0.28 12.87
C GLY A 272 -10.48 0.70 11.76
N SER A 273 -9.50 1.55 12.09
CA SER A 273 -9.01 2.64 11.24
C SER A 273 -8.24 2.26 9.96
N PRO A 274 -7.74 1.03 9.72
CA PRO A 274 -7.00 0.74 8.48
C PRO A 274 -7.78 1.06 7.20
N THR A 275 -9.09 0.86 7.17
CA THR A 275 -9.92 1.14 5.98
C THR A 275 -10.05 2.64 5.65
N GLN A 276 -9.80 3.53 6.62
CA GLN A 276 -9.71 4.96 6.35
C GLN A 276 -8.46 5.27 5.51
N LEU A 277 -7.36 4.54 5.72
CA LEU A 277 -6.17 4.65 4.88
C LEU A 277 -6.47 4.29 3.43
N PHE A 278 -7.31 3.28 3.19
CA PHE A 278 -7.74 2.93 1.83
C PHE A 278 -8.51 4.07 1.18
N ASN A 279 -9.53 4.61 1.87
CA ASN A 279 -10.30 5.75 1.36
C ASN A 279 -9.36 6.87 0.96
N SER A 280 -8.45 7.24 1.87
CA SER A 280 -7.55 8.37 1.67
C SER A 280 -6.40 8.13 0.69
N GLY A 281 -6.37 6.96 0.02
CA GLY A 281 -5.43 6.64 -1.04
C GLY A 281 -4.12 5.98 -0.58
N PHE A 282 -3.89 5.74 0.72
CA PHE A 282 -2.62 5.24 1.28
C PHE A 282 -2.31 3.76 1.03
N THR A 283 -2.61 3.24 -0.16
CA THR A 283 -2.35 1.85 -0.54
C THR A 283 -0.86 1.54 -0.64
N ASN A 284 -0.06 2.46 -1.20
CA ASN A 284 1.40 2.31 -1.27
C ASN A 284 2.04 2.18 0.13
N PHE A 285 1.56 2.98 1.08
CA PHE A 285 1.99 2.98 2.48
C PHE A 285 1.62 1.65 3.15
N MET A 286 0.40 1.16 2.96
CA MET A 286 -0.01 -0.15 3.47
C MET A 286 0.80 -1.30 2.88
N MET A 287 1.11 -1.24 1.58
CA MET A 287 2.02 -2.18 0.93
C MET A 287 3.41 -2.11 1.57
N ALA A 288 3.98 -0.91 1.77
CA ALA A 288 5.30 -0.74 2.39
C ALA A 288 5.35 -1.34 3.80
N VAL A 289 4.31 -1.10 4.62
CA VAL A 289 4.18 -1.68 5.96
C VAL A 289 4.08 -3.21 5.92
N ALA A 290 3.25 -3.76 5.03
CA ALA A 290 3.08 -5.20 4.90
C ALA A 290 4.37 -5.88 4.41
N VAL A 291 5.04 -5.30 3.40
CA VAL A 291 6.33 -5.78 2.89
C VAL A 291 7.40 -5.73 3.97
N THR A 292 7.50 -4.63 4.73
CA THR A 292 8.44 -4.49 5.84
C THR A 292 8.21 -5.57 6.89
N THR A 293 6.97 -5.72 7.34
CA THR A 293 6.58 -6.68 8.38
C THR A 293 6.81 -8.13 7.94
N LEU A 294 6.35 -8.48 6.74
CA LEU A 294 6.55 -9.82 6.17
C LEU A 294 8.02 -10.12 5.97
N THR A 295 8.78 -9.19 5.39
CA THR A 295 10.21 -9.38 5.11
C THR A 295 10.97 -9.58 6.42
N ALA A 296 10.77 -8.71 7.41
CA ALA A 296 11.40 -8.84 8.72
C ALA A 296 11.04 -10.19 9.38
N TYR A 297 9.76 -10.55 9.38
CA TYR A 297 9.28 -11.79 9.98
C TYR A 297 9.79 -13.05 9.25
N LEU A 298 9.60 -13.16 7.93
CA LEU A 298 9.97 -14.32 7.14
C LEU A 298 11.49 -14.52 7.07
N SER A 299 12.27 -13.44 7.01
CA SER A 299 13.72 -13.50 7.01
C SER A 299 14.27 -13.93 8.37
N ALA A 300 13.76 -13.40 9.50
CA ALA A 300 14.42 -13.54 10.79
C ALA A 300 13.66 -14.34 11.87
N ARG A 301 12.44 -14.86 11.63
CA ARG A 301 11.67 -15.65 12.64
C ARG A 301 12.36 -16.92 13.20
N SER A 302 13.50 -17.34 12.65
CA SER A 302 14.40 -18.38 13.20
C SER A 302 15.74 -18.36 12.47
N TRP A 303 16.80 -18.90 13.08
CA TRP A 303 18.10 -19.09 12.43
C TRP A 303 18.02 -19.87 11.12
N ARG A 304 17.07 -20.81 10.99
CA ARG A 304 16.83 -21.54 9.74
C ARG A 304 16.23 -20.64 8.66
N SER A 305 15.29 -19.76 9.03
CA SER A 305 14.69 -18.78 8.11
C SER A 305 15.75 -17.81 7.61
N ALA A 306 16.61 -17.31 8.51
CA ALA A 306 17.66 -16.36 8.20
C ALA A 306 18.63 -16.90 7.15
N ARG A 307 19.04 -18.16 7.30
CA ARG A 307 19.90 -18.83 6.33
C ARG A 307 19.21 -19.20 5.02
N ALA A 308 17.96 -19.64 5.07
CA ALA A 308 17.29 -20.20 3.89
C ALA A 308 16.64 -19.13 3.00
N LEU A 309 16.04 -18.11 3.61
CA LEU A 309 15.24 -17.09 2.94
C LEU A 309 15.80 -15.68 3.15
N GLY A 310 16.41 -15.43 4.30
CA GLY A 310 16.81 -14.07 4.68
C GLY A 310 17.78 -13.41 3.72
N TRP A 311 18.72 -14.17 3.16
CA TRP A 311 19.73 -13.64 2.22
C TRP A 311 19.12 -13.04 0.95
N ILE A 312 17.95 -13.53 0.50
CA ILE A 312 17.27 -13.02 -0.70
C ILE A 312 16.12 -12.06 -0.33
N LEU A 313 15.39 -12.35 0.75
CA LEU A 313 14.23 -11.55 1.14
C LEU A 313 14.62 -10.17 1.66
N ILE A 314 15.72 -10.03 2.40
CA ILE A 314 16.14 -8.72 2.92
C ILE A 314 16.45 -7.72 1.79
N PRO A 315 17.36 -8.01 0.83
CA PRO A 315 17.67 -7.03 -0.21
C PRO A 315 16.48 -6.73 -1.11
N LEU A 316 15.70 -7.74 -1.52
CA LEU A 316 14.53 -7.54 -2.38
C LEU A 316 13.38 -6.83 -1.66
N GLY A 317 13.14 -7.17 -0.39
CA GLY A 317 12.17 -6.47 0.44
C GLY A 317 12.59 -5.02 0.71
N ALA A 318 13.89 -4.76 0.91
CA ALA A 318 14.39 -3.39 1.09
C ALA A 318 14.24 -2.54 -0.17
N LEU A 319 14.51 -3.09 -1.36
CA LEU A 319 14.26 -2.41 -2.63
C LEU A 319 12.77 -2.11 -2.82
N ALA A 320 11.90 -3.08 -2.54
CA ALA A 320 10.47 -2.89 -2.64
C ALA A 320 9.97 -1.81 -1.67
N VAL A 321 10.42 -1.86 -0.40
CA VAL A 321 10.06 -0.84 0.60
C VAL A 321 10.62 0.53 0.23
N ASN A 322 11.85 0.61 -0.31
CA ASN A 322 12.43 1.87 -0.77
C ASN A 322 11.56 2.54 -1.84
N ALA A 323 11.12 1.75 -2.82
CA ALA A 323 10.28 2.21 -3.92
C ALA A 323 8.78 2.38 -3.57
N LEU A 324 8.37 2.08 -2.33
CA LEU A 324 7.02 2.33 -1.81
C LEU A 324 7.01 3.47 -0.77
N TRP A 325 7.85 3.37 0.26
CA TRP A 325 8.09 4.41 1.27
C TRP A 325 9.47 4.22 1.94
N THR A 326 10.47 4.98 1.47
CA THR A 326 11.90 4.90 1.86
C THR A 326 12.19 4.78 3.35
N PRO A 327 11.57 5.55 4.27
CA PRO A 327 11.90 5.48 5.69
C PRO A 327 11.72 4.10 6.32
N LEU A 328 10.81 3.26 5.80
CA LEU A 328 10.58 1.91 6.36
C LEU A 328 11.69 0.91 6.09
N VAL A 329 12.64 1.23 5.20
CA VAL A 329 13.83 0.39 4.99
C VAL A 329 14.60 0.21 6.30
N LEU A 330 14.59 1.22 7.17
CA LEU A 330 15.18 1.15 8.53
C LEU A 330 14.60 -0.03 9.33
N GLY A 331 13.31 -0.33 9.16
CA GLY A 331 12.63 -1.43 9.81
C GLY A 331 13.21 -2.82 9.49
N LEU A 332 13.96 -2.95 8.39
CA LEU A 332 14.59 -4.21 7.97
C LEU A 332 16.00 -4.41 8.52
N VAL A 333 16.67 -3.35 9.01
CA VAL A 333 18.05 -3.40 9.50
C VAL A 333 18.24 -4.44 10.61
N PRO A 334 17.38 -4.54 11.65
CA PRO A 334 17.58 -5.54 12.70
C PRO A 334 17.48 -6.98 12.19
N SER A 335 16.57 -7.25 11.25
CA SER A 335 16.47 -8.57 10.61
C SER A 335 17.65 -8.85 9.69
N ALA A 336 18.19 -7.83 9.00
CA ALA A 336 19.40 -7.95 8.19
C ALA A 336 20.61 -8.37 9.05
N VAL A 337 20.76 -7.82 10.27
CA VAL A 337 21.80 -8.23 11.22
C VAL A 337 21.65 -9.72 11.58
N ILE A 338 20.43 -10.20 11.81
CA ILE A 338 20.19 -11.63 12.07
C ILE A 338 20.58 -12.49 10.88
N VAL A 339 20.28 -12.06 9.65
CA VAL A 339 20.69 -12.76 8.42
C VAL A 339 22.21 -12.81 8.31
N LEU A 340 22.88 -11.68 8.52
CA LEU A 340 24.33 -11.56 8.49
C LEU A 340 25.00 -12.55 9.48
N ILE A 341 24.50 -12.59 10.72
CA ILE A 341 24.99 -13.54 11.74
C ILE A 341 24.73 -14.99 11.29
N ALA A 342 23.56 -15.29 10.71
CA ALA A 342 23.23 -16.65 10.27
C ALA A 342 24.13 -17.11 9.10
N LEU A 343 24.45 -16.21 8.17
CA LEU A 343 25.34 -16.48 7.04
C LEU A 343 26.78 -16.66 7.52
N GLY A 344 27.27 -15.78 8.40
CA GLY A 344 28.62 -15.86 8.98
C GLY A 344 28.84 -17.15 9.77
N ARG A 345 27.82 -17.60 10.51
CA ARG A 345 27.83 -18.92 11.18
C ARG A 345 27.83 -20.12 10.23
N THR A 346 27.46 -19.92 8.97
CA THR A 346 27.48 -20.98 7.95
C THR A 346 28.83 -21.02 7.23
N ARG A 347 29.28 -19.87 6.73
CA ARG A 347 30.63 -19.64 6.20
C ARG A 347 31.00 -18.18 6.45
N LEU A 348 32.15 -17.94 7.07
CA LEU A 348 32.57 -16.60 7.51
C LEU A 348 32.55 -15.57 6.37
N TRP A 349 32.97 -15.95 5.16
CA TRP A 349 33.03 -15.05 4.00
C TRP A 349 31.67 -14.70 3.38
N LEU A 350 30.62 -15.50 3.61
CA LEU A 350 29.29 -15.21 3.06
C LEU A 350 28.69 -13.95 3.69
N ALA A 351 28.99 -13.68 4.96
CA ALA A 351 28.50 -12.49 5.65
C ALA A 351 29.00 -11.18 5.03
N PRO A 352 30.33 -10.93 4.90
CA PRO A 352 30.83 -9.69 4.31
C PRO A 352 30.47 -9.56 2.83
N VAL A 353 30.53 -10.62 2.02
CA VAL A 353 30.13 -10.57 0.60
C VAL A 353 28.67 -10.19 0.46
N TRP A 354 27.79 -10.83 1.24
CA TRP A 354 26.37 -10.52 1.23
C TRP A 354 26.08 -9.10 1.74
N ALA A 355 26.80 -8.64 2.77
CA ALA A 355 26.64 -7.30 3.33
C ALA A 355 27.02 -6.22 2.32
N VAL A 356 28.16 -6.38 1.64
CA VAL A 356 28.63 -5.44 0.61
C VAL A 356 27.66 -5.42 -0.57
N ALA A 357 27.28 -6.60 -1.10
CA ALA A 357 26.36 -6.68 -2.23
C ALA A 357 24.98 -6.08 -1.90
N SER A 358 24.41 -6.44 -0.75
CA SER A 358 23.10 -5.92 -0.33
C SER A 358 23.16 -4.44 0.03
N GLY A 359 24.24 -4.00 0.68
CA GLY A 359 24.47 -2.61 1.05
C GLY A 359 24.64 -1.72 -0.18
N ALA A 360 25.47 -2.10 -1.13
CA ALA A 360 25.66 -1.36 -2.39
C ALA A 360 24.33 -1.23 -3.16
N LEU A 361 23.57 -2.32 -3.25
CA LEU A 361 22.27 -2.32 -3.92
C LEU A 361 21.26 -1.41 -3.22
N VAL A 362 21.04 -1.60 -1.92
CA VAL A 362 20.00 -0.88 -1.17
C VAL A 362 20.40 0.57 -0.92
N LEU A 363 21.59 0.83 -0.36
CA LEU A 363 22.04 2.20 -0.07
C LEU A 363 22.25 3.00 -1.35
N GLY A 364 22.71 2.37 -2.44
CA GLY A 364 22.78 3.01 -3.76
C GLY A 364 21.41 3.50 -4.21
N THR A 365 20.38 2.65 -4.15
CA THR A 365 19.01 3.07 -4.52
C THR A 365 18.39 4.09 -3.57
N VAL A 366 18.66 4.00 -2.26
CA VAL A 366 18.22 5.00 -1.27
C VAL A 366 18.86 6.35 -1.56
N TYR A 367 20.16 6.37 -1.86
CA TYR A 367 20.89 7.59 -2.21
C TYR A 367 20.33 8.22 -3.48
N LEU A 368 20.15 7.44 -4.55
CA LEU A 368 19.60 7.93 -5.81
C LEU A 368 18.18 8.51 -5.63
N GLN A 369 17.34 7.83 -4.85
CA GLN A 369 15.99 8.30 -4.56
C GLN A 369 15.96 9.54 -3.68
N SER A 370 16.83 9.64 -2.69
CA SER A 370 16.92 10.81 -1.81
C SER A 370 17.45 12.02 -2.57
N ARG A 371 18.47 11.84 -3.42
CA ARG A 371 19.02 12.90 -4.26
C ARG A 371 17.96 13.47 -5.20
N ALA A 372 17.16 12.62 -5.85
CA ALA A 372 16.09 13.06 -6.74
C ALA A 372 14.98 13.84 -6.02
N ILE A 373 14.79 13.64 -4.72
CA ILE A 373 13.81 14.41 -3.93
C ILE A 373 14.40 15.75 -3.47
N VAL A 374 15.69 15.77 -3.11
CA VAL A 374 16.34 16.94 -2.51
C VAL A 374 16.88 17.94 -3.54
N VAL A 375 17.36 17.45 -4.69
CA VAL A 375 18.06 18.28 -5.69
C VAL A 375 17.14 18.75 -6.81
N ASP A 376 16.11 17.97 -7.15
CA ASP A 376 15.25 18.20 -8.32
C ASP A 376 13.83 18.70 -7.97
N ASP A 377 13.52 19.06 -6.71
CA ASP A 377 12.29 19.79 -6.35
C ASP A 377 12.56 21.31 -6.35
N PRO A 378 11.96 22.10 -7.27
CA PRO A 378 12.19 23.54 -7.40
C PRO A 378 11.77 24.38 -6.18
N GLY A 379 11.17 23.74 -5.16
CA GLY A 379 10.79 24.37 -3.89
C GLY A 379 11.50 23.82 -2.65
N ALA A 380 12.47 22.91 -2.80
CA ALA A 380 13.24 22.43 -1.65
C ALA A 380 14.10 23.57 -1.11
N SER A 381 13.80 24.02 0.12
CA SER A 381 14.66 24.96 0.82
C SER A 381 16.04 24.32 1.09
N ASN A 382 17.03 25.12 1.46
CA ASN A 382 18.29 24.61 2.02
C ASN A 382 18.10 23.81 3.34
N SER A 383 16.85 23.67 3.80
CA SER A 383 16.38 23.12 5.06
C SER A 383 15.38 21.96 4.82
N PHE A 384 15.81 20.90 4.13
CA PHE A 384 14.99 19.68 3.89
C PHE A 384 14.25 19.16 5.14
N ILE A 385 14.85 19.32 6.33
CA ILE A 385 14.24 18.94 7.61
C ILE A 385 13.01 19.78 7.94
N GLU A 386 13.05 21.09 7.69
CA GLU A 386 11.93 22.00 7.93
C GLU A 386 10.80 21.76 6.93
N ASP A 387 11.12 21.55 5.64
CA ASP A 387 10.13 21.22 4.61
C ASP A 387 9.41 19.90 4.91
N LEU A 388 10.15 18.90 5.40
CA LEU A 388 9.56 17.65 5.88
C LEU A 388 8.61 17.90 7.08
N GLY A 389 8.96 18.85 7.94
CA GLY A 389 8.21 19.21 9.13
C GLY A 389 6.92 19.98 8.83
N ALA A 390 6.94 20.85 7.83
CA ALA A 390 5.93 21.85 7.50
C ALA A 390 4.62 21.28 6.91
N ILE A 391 4.58 19.98 6.58
CA ILE A 391 3.36 19.36 6.07
C ILE A 391 2.40 19.06 7.23
N GLY A 392 1.47 19.98 7.49
CA GLY A 392 0.50 19.91 8.59
C GLY A 392 -0.85 19.24 8.28
N ALA A 393 -1.04 18.70 7.08
CA ALA A 393 -2.34 18.16 6.65
C ALA A 393 -2.20 16.90 5.80
N GLY A 394 -3.29 16.13 5.70
CA GLY A 394 -3.42 15.03 4.73
C GLY A 394 -3.30 13.61 5.28
N MET A 395 -2.92 13.41 6.55
CA MET A 395 -3.00 12.08 7.19
C MET A 395 -4.39 11.80 7.75
N THR A 396 -4.81 10.54 7.68
CA THR A 396 -6.11 10.11 8.20
C THR A 396 -6.14 10.03 9.72
N PRO A 397 -7.32 10.27 10.34
CA PRO A 397 -7.55 9.91 11.73
C PRO A 397 -7.18 8.43 11.93
N PHE A 398 -6.36 8.16 12.92
CA PHE A 398 -5.91 6.81 13.23
C PHE A 398 -5.80 6.70 14.75
N ASN A 399 -5.80 5.50 15.32
CA ASN A 399 -5.74 5.34 16.77
C ASN A 399 -4.33 5.71 17.29
N VAL A 400 -4.08 7.01 17.48
CA VAL A 400 -2.79 7.59 17.88
C VAL A 400 -2.35 7.04 19.23
N GLY A 401 -3.27 6.90 20.19
CA GLY A 401 -2.96 6.30 21.50
C GLY A 401 -2.43 4.88 21.37
N ALA A 402 -3.10 4.03 20.60
CA ALA A 402 -2.62 2.68 20.30
C ALA A 402 -1.28 2.68 19.57
N ALA A 403 -1.10 3.61 18.62
CA ALA A 403 0.15 3.77 17.89
C ALA A 403 1.33 4.10 18.79
N ILE A 404 1.16 5.03 19.75
CA ILE A 404 2.18 5.42 20.74
C ILE A 404 2.53 4.24 21.66
N VAL A 405 1.55 3.45 22.10
CA VAL A 405 1.77 2.32 23.02
C VAL A 405 2.34 1.09 22.32
N SER A 406 2.08 0.92 21.02
CA SER A 406 2.44 -0.30 20.27
C SER A 406 3.93 -0.70 20.31
N PRO A 407 4.93 0.22 20.23
CA PRO A 407 6.35 -0.15 20.27
C PRO A 407 6.77 -0.63 21.66
N ILE A 408 6.16 -0.08 22.73
CA ILE A 408 6.41 -0.51 24.10
C ILE A 408 6.00 -1.98 24.26
N ILE A 409 4.81 -2.33 23.77
CA ILE A 409 4.33 -3.73 23.79
C ILE A 409 5.27 -4.62 22.99
N ALA A 410 5.79 -4.16 21.84
CA ALA A 410 6.73 -4.91 21.02
C ALA A 410 8.02 -5.23 21.76
N VAL A 411 8.58 -4.26 22.48
CA VAL A 411 9.77 -4.45 23.32
C VAL A 411 9.49 -5.45 24.45
N LEU A 412 8.35 -5.35 25.14
CA LEU A 412 7.98 -6.29 26.20
C LEU A 412 7.85 -7.73 25.67
N VAL A 413 7.23 -7.92 24.50
CA VAL A 413 7.15 -9.23 23.85
C VAL A 413 8.53 -9.73 23.46
N ALA A 414 9.39 -8.87 22.93
CA ALA A 414 10.77 -9.23 22.59
C ALA A 414 11.57 -9.69 23.82
N ILE A 415 11.43 -9.03 24.98
CA ILE A 415 12.08 -9.44 26.23
C ILE A 415 11.66 -10.88 26.62
N VAL A 416 10.36 -11.19 26.54
CA VAL A 416 9.85 -12.55 26.83
C VAL A 416 10.44 -13.58 25.87
N LEU A 417 10.53 -13.24 24.57
CA LEU A 417 11.10 -14.11 23.55
C LEU A 417 12.61 -14.31 23.72
N LEU A 418 13.35 -13.27 24.10
CA LEU A 418 14.79 -13.34 24.39
C LEU A 418 15.05 -14.27 25.58
N ARG A 419 14.28 -14.14 26.67
CA ARG A 419 14.35 -15.04 27.84
C ARG A 419 14.03 -16.50 27.50
N SER A 420 13.31 -16.73 26.40
CA SER A 420 12.95 -18.06 25.90
C SER A 420 13.91 -18.60 24.82
N ASP A 421 15.08 -17.97 24.66
CA ASP A 421 16.08 -18.24 23.60
C ASP A 421 15.52 -18.21 22.17
N ARG A 422 14.52 -17.34 21.93
CA ARG A 422 13.93 -17.09 20.61
C ARG A 422 14.48 -15.80 19.99
N ARG A 423 15.79 -15.54 20.13
CA ARG A 423 16.42 -14.27 19.73
C ARG A 423 16.08 -13.81 18.30
N PRO A 424 16.15 -14.67 17.26
CA PRO A 424 15.78 -14.25 15.90
C PRO A 424 14.32 -13.78 15.81
N LEU A 425 13.40 -14.49 16.47
CA LEU A 425 11.97 -14.12 16.47
C LEU A 425 11.72 -12.83 17.25
N ALA A 426 12.41 -12.62 18.38
CA ALA A 426 12.30 -11.39 19.15
C ALA A 426 12.67 -10.16 18.30
N ILE A 427 13.83 -10.24 17.62
CA ILE A 427 14.34 -9.16 16.77
C ILE A 427 13.48 -8.97 15.52
N ALA A 428 12.99 -10.05 14.92
CA ALA A 428 12.10 -9.97 13.76
C ALA A 428 10.78 -9.26 14.05
N LEU A 429 10.29 -9.29 15.30
CA LEU A 429 9.01 -8.69 15.70
C LEU A 429 9.18 -7.25 16.22
N ALA A 430 10.14 -7.01 17.12
CA ALA A 430 10.33 -5.68 17.71
C ALA A 430 11.28 -4.79 16.90
N GLY A 431 12.19 -5.38 16.13
CA GLY A 431 13.20 -4.68 15.35
C GLY A 431 12.61 -3.61 14.43
N PRO A 432 11.60 -3.94 13.60
CA PRO A 432 10.94 -2.94 12.75
C PRO A 432 10.47 -1.71 13.53
N SER A 433 9.74 -1.92 14.63
CA SER A 433 9.18 -0.84 15.46
C SER A 433 10.26 0.00 16.12
N VAL A 434 11.29 -0.63 16.67
CA VAL A 434 12.42 0.07 17.31
C VAL A 434 13.19 0.93 16.28
N ALA A 435 13.45 0.39 15.10
CA ALA A 435 14.17 1.12 14.06
C ALA A 435 13.34 2.28 13.47
N ILE A 436 12.03 2.09 13.29
CA ILE A 436 11.12 3.15 12.82
C ILE A 436 10.98 4.28 13.86
N CYS A 437 11.13 3.99 15.16
CA CYS A 437 11.13 5.04 16.18
C CYS A 437 12.28 6.06 16.00
N ALA A 438 13.40 5.67 15.38
CA ALA A 438 14.45 6.63 15.03
C ALA A 438 13.97 7.65 13.99
N PHE A 439 13.18 7.21 13.01
CA PHE A 439 12.56 8.11 12.03
C PHE A 439 11.43 8.95 12.65
N LEU A 440 10.67 8.40 13.60
CA LEU A 440 9.68 9.17 14.36
C LEU A 440 10.34 10.35 15.10
N TRP A 441 11.51 10.12 15.70
CA TRP A 441 12.25 11.18 16.36
C TRP A 441 12.69 12.28 15.39
N LEU A 442 13.14 11.90 14.18
CA LEU A 442 13.47 12.84 13.12
C LEU A 442 12.24 13.67 12.70
N THR A 443 11.08 13.04 12.47
CA THR A 443 9.87 13.74 12.03
C THR A 443 9.25 14.61 13.12
N MET A 444 9.38 14.23 14.40
CA MET A 444 9.02 15.09 15.52
C MET A 444 9.92 16.33 15.59
N SER A 445 11.24 16.15 15.41
CA SER A 445 12.19 17.26 15.41
C SER A 445 11.93 18.21 14.24
N ALA A 446 11.62 17.66 13.07
CA ALA A 446 11.20 18.41 11.88
C ALA A 446 9.91 19.23 12.13
N ALA A 447 8.89 18.61 12.72
CA ALA A 447 7.65 19.30 13.06
C ALA A 447 7.88 20.45 14.05
N ASP A 448 8.71 20.23 15.07
CA ASP A 448 9.08 21.25 16.04
C ASP A 448 9.84 22.41 15.36
N SER A 449 10.76 22.12 14.43
CA SER A 449 11.47 23.17 13.67
C SER A 449 10.56 23.99 12.76
N ALA A 450 9.51 23.37 12.21
CA ALA A 450 8.53 24.04 11.36
C ALA A 450 7.41 24.76 12.16
N GLY A 451 7.49 24.78 13.49
CA GLY A 451 6.48 25.40 14.35
C GLY A 451 5.11 24.70 14.34
N LEU A 452 5.05 23.44 13.87
CA LEU A 452 3.82 22.66 13.83
C LEU A 452 3.70 21.74 15.05
N SER A 453 2.46 21.53 15.50
CA SER A 453 2.19 20.49 16.50
C SER A 453 2.66 19.13 15.98
N ARG A 454 3.39 18.37 16.80
CA ARG A 454 3.84 17.02 16.44
C ARG A 454 2.67 16.12 16.00
N LEU A 455 1.51 16.22 16.65
CA LEU A 455 0.31 15.46 16.26
C LEU A 455 -0.49 16.11 15.12
N GLY A 456 -0.12 17.32 14.69
CA GLY A 456 -0.58 17.94 13.45
C GLY A 456 0.30 17.62 12.25
N SER A 457 1.55 17.18 12.45
CA SER A 457 2.46 16.87 11.35
C SER A 457 2.09 15.55 10.64
N TYR A 458 2.00 15.63 9.32
CA TYR A 458 1.73 14.52 8.42
C TYR A 458 2.71 13.36 8.64
N TYR A 459 4.01 13.62 8.65
CA TYR A 459 5.00 12.55 8.74
C TYR A 459 5.11 11.94 10.14
N VAL A 460 4.81 12.69 11.20
CA VAL A 460 4.69 12.13 12.55
C VAL A 460 3.52 11.15 12.62
N LEU A 461 2.33 11.58 12.17
CA LEU A 461 1.13 10.72 12.14
C LEU A 461 1.33 9.49 11.25
N LYS A 462 1.93 9.65 10.07
CA LYS A 462 2.24 8.54 9.16
C LYS A 462 3.18 7.52 9.80
N THR A 463 4.19 7.98 10.53
CA THR A 463 5.13 7.12 11.22
C THR A 463 4.48 6.40 12.40
N LEU A 464 3.64 7.07 13.18
CA LEU A 464 2.83 6.45 14.23
C LEU A 464 1.91 5.36 13.67
N ASN A 465 1.23 5.62 12.56
CA ASN A 465 0.37 4.63 11.90
C ASN A 465 1.17 3.40 11.50
N ALA A 466 2.37 3.58 10.96
CA ALA A 466 3.25 2.48 10.59
C ALA A 466 3.64 1.64 11.81
N LEU A 467 3.98 2.27 12.93
CA LEU A 467 4.30 1.56 14.18
C LEU A 467 3.14 0.69 14.65
N LEU A 468 1.90 1.19 14.65
CA LEU A 468 0.74 0.38 15.04
C LEU A 468 0.55 -0.80 14.08
N LEU A 469 0.58 -0.56 12.78
CA LEU A 469 0.27 -1.56 11.76
C LEU A 469 1.33 -2.68 11.69
N VAL A 470 2.61 -2.34 11.85
CA VAL A 470 3.70 -3.32 11.96
C VAL A 470 3.55 -4.20 13.19
N ASN A 471 3.06 -3.63 14.30
CA ASN A 471 2.85 -4.36 15.57
C ASN A 471 1.48 -5.07 15.65
N ALA A 472 0.50 -4.68 14.82
CA ALA A 472 -0.85 -5.22 14.87
C ALA A 472 -0.93 -6.76 14.76
N PRO A 473 -0.12 -7.46 13.92
CA PRO A 473 -0.09 -8.91 13.91
C PRO A 473 0.31 -9.54 15.24
N MET A 474 1.25 -8.92 15.95
CA MET A 474 1.70 -9.38 17.26
C MET A 474 0.63 -9.16 18.33
N LEU A 475 -0.04 -8.02 18.31
CA LEU A 475 -1.17 -7.73 19.19
C LEU A 475 -2.32 -8.73 18.98
N ALA A 476 -2.70 -8.97 17.72
CA ALA A 476 -3.71 -9.94 17.34
C ALA A 476 -3.32 -11.38 17.73
N ALA A 477 -2.04 -11.75 17.61
CA ALA A 477 -1.55 -13.04 18.08
C ALA A 477 -1.67 -13.18 19.61
N GLY A 478 -1.33 -12.13 20.36
CA GLY A 478 -1.51 -12.08 21.82
C GLY A 478 -2.98 -12.24 22.22
N ALA A 479 -3.88 -11.48 21.58
CA ALA A 479 -5.32 -11.58 21.78
C ALA A 479 -5.85 -12.98 21.44
N GLY A 480 -5.43 -13.56 20.32
CA GLY A 480 -5.85 -14.91 19.91
C GLY A 480 -5.42 -16.01 20.88
N ILE A 481 -4.21 -15.93 21.44
CA ILE A 481 -3.76 -16.84 22.50
C ILE A 481 -4.61 -16.64 23.77
N GLY A 482 -4.81 -15.39 24.17
CA GLY A 482 -5.59 -15.03 25.36
C GLY A 482 -7.03 -15.52 25.34
N ILE A 483 -7.76 -15.18 24.27
CA ILE A 483 -9.15 -15.61 24.07
C ILE A 483 -9.22 -17.14 24.04
N ALA A 484 -8.30 -17.81 23.34
CA ALA A 484 -8.26 -19.27 23.31
C ALA A 484 -8.07 -19.89 24.71
N LEU A 485 -7.27 -19.25 25.58
CA LEU A 485 -7.07 -19.67 26.97
C LEU A 485 -8.34 -19.48 27.81
N VAL A 486 -9.00 -18.33 27.69
CA VAL A 486 -10.26 -18.05 28.39
C VAL A 486 -11.33 -19.07 27.98
N LEU A 487 -11.49 -19.32 26.66
CA LEU A 487 -12.43 -20.32 26.16
C LEU A 487 -12.10 -21.74 26.63
N ALA A 488 -10.80 -22.09 26.72
CA ALA A 488 -10.38 -23.37 27.25
C ALA A 488 -10.69 -23.51 28.75
N ALA A 489 -10.54 -22.43 29.52
CA ALA A 489 -10.88 -22.37 30.93
C ALA A 489 -12.39 -22.47 31.14
N MET A 490 -13.22 -21.75 30.37
CA MET A 490 -14.68 -21.86 30.46
C MET A 490 -15.19 -23.26 30.13
N LYS A 491 -14.59 -23.92 29.12
CA LYS A 491 -14.98 -25.28 28.71
C LYS A 491 -14.62 -26.36 29.74
N ARG A 492 -13.58 -26.14 30.54
CA ARG A 492 -13.17 -27.03 31.62
C ARG A 492 -13.60 -26.40 32.94
N ARG A 493 -14.75 -26.79 33.50
CA ARG A 493 -15.26 -26.33 34.81
C ARG A 493 -14.28 -26.48 36.00
N VAL A 494 -13.08 -27.03 35.78
CA VAL A 494 -11.93 -26.99 36.68
C VAL A 494 -10.70 -26.64 35.84
N LEU A 495 -10.05 -25.50 36.15
CA LEU A 495 -8.77 -25.13 35.55
C LEU A 495 -7.74 -26.22 35.87
N ASP A 496 -7.31 -26.95 34.84
CA ASP A 496 -6.09 -27.76 34.90
C ASP A 496 -4.97 -26.89 35.51
N PRO A 497 -4.22 -27.34 36.54
CA PRO A 497 -3.19 -26.55 37.20
C PRO A 497 -2.12 -25.98 36.24
N SER A 498 -1.94 -26.60 35.07
CA SER A 498 -1.09 -26.05 34.01
C SER A 498 -1.68 -24.83 33.31
N THR A 499 -3.01 -24.77 33.16
CA THR A 499 -3.74 -23.63 32.57
C THR A 499 -3.90 -22.49 33.57
N ALA A 500 -4.16 -22.78 34.85
CA ALA A 500 -4.16 -21.77 35.91
C ALA A 500 -2.78 -21.08 36.05
N ARG A 501 -1.69 -21.87 36.07
CA ARG A 501 -0.32 -21.32 36.10
C ARG A 501 0.05 -20.56 34.83
N ALA A 502 -0.49 -20.94 33.67
CA ALA A 502 -0.27 -20.22 32.42
C ALA A 502 -0.94 -18.83 32.42
N VAL A 503 -2.16 -18.73 32.95
CA VAL A 503 -2.87 -17.45 33.16
C VAL A 503 -2.15 -16.59 34.20
N ASN A 504 -1.58 -17.21 35.26
CA ASN A 504 -0.82 -16.47 36.29
C ASN A 504 0.61 -16.08 35.87
N ARG A 505 1.30 -16.86 35.01
CA ARG A 505 2.68 -16.58 34.56
C ARG A 505 2.74 -15.67 33.34
N LEU A 506 1.73 -15.71 32.48
CA LEU A 506 1.61 -14.82 31.34
C LEU A 506 0.70 -13.67 31.78
N ASN A 507 1.25 -12.71 32.53
CA ASN A 507 0.57 -11.57 33.14
C ASN A 507 -0.79 -11.33 32.50
N ALA A 508 -1.89 -11.63 33.21
CA ALA A 508 -3.25 -11.35 32.75
C ALA A 508 -3.38 -9.90 32.22
N VAL A 509 -2.51 -9.01 32.68
CA VAL A 509 -2.26 -7.66 32.16
C VAL A 509 -1.81 -7.62 30.69
N ILE A 510 -0.82 -8.41 30.23
CA ILE A 510 -0.34 -8.36 28.82
C ILE A 510 -1.41 -8.90 27.86
N VAL A 511 -2.05 -10.00 28.22
CA VAL A 511 -3.15 -10.58 27.43
C VAL A 511 -4.38 -9.68 27.48
N GLY A 512 -4.72 -9.16 28.66
CA GLY A 512 -5.80 -8.21 28.87
C GLY A 512 -5.57 -6.91 28.13
N CYS A 513 -4.34 -6.36 28.13
CA CYS A 513 -3.95 -5.20 27.35
C CYS A 513 -4.00 -5.49 25.85
N ALA A 514 -3.59 -6.68 25.37
CA ALA A 514 -3.69 -7.02 23.96
C ALA A 514 -5.16 -7.16 23.50
N ILE A 515 -6.01 -7.79 24.32
CA ILE A 515 -7.46 -7.91 24.05
C ILE A 515 -8.14 -6.55 24.14
N ALA A 516 -7.84 -5.76 25.17
CA ALA A 516 -8.37 -4.41 25.36
C ALA A 516 -7.90 -3.50 24.23
N LEU A 517 -6.64 -3.55 23.82
CA LEU A 517 -6.10 -2.76 22.72
C LEU A 517 -6.71 -3.18 21.37
N VAL A 518 -6.91 -4.47 21.11
CA VAL A 518 -7.62 -4.94 19.91
C VAL A 518 -9.09 -4.52 19.94
N GLY A 519 -9.77 -4.61 21.08
CA GLY A 519 -11.15 -4.12 21.24
C GLY A 519 -11.24 -2.62 21.02
N VAL A 520 -10.41 -1.85 21.72
CA VAL A 520 -10.27 -0.38 21.61
C VAL A 520 -9.93 0.07 20.20
N THR A 521 -9.05 -0.63 19.50
CA THR A 521 -8.68 -0.29 18.12
C THR A 521 -9.69 -0.74 17.07
N SER A 522 -10.47 -1.78 17.35
CA SER A 522 -11.56 -2.24 16.46
C SER A 522 -12.83 -1.39 16.61
N PHE A 523 -13.09 -0.84 17.79
CA PHE A 523 -14.27 -0.02 18.09
C PHE A 523 -13.96 1.48 18.31
N GLY A 524 -12.68 1.88 18.24
CA GLY A 524 -12.27 3.28 18.11
C GLY A 524 -12.21 4.12 19.39
N TYR A 525 -11.84 3.59 20.56
CA TYR A 525 -11.79 4.42 21.79
C TYR A 525 -10.53 4.35 22.65
N LEU A 526 -9.66 5.36 22.48
CA LEU A 526 -8.94 6.13 23.52
C LEU A 526 -8.36 7.40 22.82
N GLY A 527 -9.19 8.45 22.66
CA GLY A 527 -8.85 9.79 22.09
C GLY A 527 -9.85 10.31 21.03
N SER A 528 -10.37 11.53 21.22
CA SER A 528 -11.57 12.28 20.69
C SER A 528 -11.84 12.39 19.16
N THR A 529 -13.04 12.68 18.60
CA THR A 529 -14.44 12.93 19.08
C THR A 529 -15.45 12.76 17.90
N PRO A 530 -16.74 12.45 18.15
CA PRO A 530 -17.77 12.13 17.13
C PRO A 530 -18.86 13.21 16.92
N SER A 531 -19.68 13.08 15.87
CA SER A 531 -20.99 13.74 15.73
C SER A 531 -21.98 12.96 14.82
N GLY A 532 -22.28 11.69 15.08
CA GLY A 532 -23.54 11.19 15.71
C GLY A 532 -23.89 9.80 15.11
N TYR A 533 -24.46 8.80 15.79
CA TYR A 533 -25.75 8.70 16.54
C TYR A 533 -25.63 8.26 18.02
N ALA A 534 -26.55 8.77 18.87
CA ALA A 534 -26.57 8.74 20.35
C ALA A 534 -25.35 9.42 20.99
N SER A 535 -25.58 10.21 22.05
CA SER A 535 -24.52 10.93 22.77
C SER A 535 -23.49 9.92 23.33
N GLY A 536 -22.38 9.73 22.62
CA GLY A 536 -21.29 8.82 22.99
C GLY A 536 -21.11 7.58 22.11
N PHE A 537 -22.00 7.30 21.14
CA PHE A 537 -21.84 6.18 20.20
C PHE A 537 -21.57 6.69 18.78
N GLY A 538 -20.65 6.04 18.07
CA GLY A 538 -20.36 6.27 16.66
C GLY A 538 -20.25 4.93 15.95
N SER A 539 -20.45 4.89 14.63
CA SER A 539 -20.15 3.69 13.85
C SER A 539 -18.67 3.35 13.96
N ALA A 540 -18.33 2.05 13.91
CA ALA A 540 -16.94 1.63 13.91
C ALA A 540 -16.19 2.31 12.73
N PRO A 541 -14.95 2.79 12.92
CA PRO A 541 -14.22 3.60 11.94
C PRO A 541 -14.25 3.04 10.50
N GLY A 542 -14.18 1.73 10.35
CA GLY A 542 -14.21 1.10 9.04
C GLY A 542 -15.59 0.91 8.42
N ILE A 543 -16.63 0.81 9.24
CA ILE A 543 -18.02 0.90 8.76
C ILE A 543 -18.30 2.32 8.27
N ALA A 544 -17.88 3.33 9.03
CA ALA A 544 -17.96 4.73 8.63
C ALA A 544 -17.21 4.98 7.30
N ALA A 545 -16.00 4.44 7.17
CA ALA A 545 -15.22 4.52 5.93
C ALA A 545 -15.96 3.87 4.75
N GLY A 546 -16.57 2.70 4.94
CA GLY A 546 -17.36 2.02 3.93
C GLY A 546 -18.59 2.82 3.49
N ALA A 547 -19.35 3.36 4.45
CA ALA A 547 -20.50 4.21 4.18
C ALA A 547 -20.10 5.50 3.44
N ALA A 548 -19.00 6.13 3.84
CA ALA A 548 -18.46 7.31 3.17
C ALA A 548 -18.09 7.02 1.72
N ARG A 549 -17.47 5.87 1.41
CA ARG A 549 -17.19 5.48 0.01
C ARG A 549 -18.47 5.33 -0.81
N ALA A 550 -19.46 4.62 -0.26
CA ALA A 550 -20.73 4.38 -0.95
C ALA A 550 -21.47 5.69 -1.23
N GLY A 551 -21.65 6.54 -0.22
CA GLY A 551 -22.34 7.82 -0.37
C GLY A 551 -21.60 8.82 -1.27
N SER A 552 -20.27 8.74 -1.33
CA SER A 552 -19.46 9.60 -2.22
C SER A 552 -19.67 9.30 -3.69
N ALA A 553 -19.78 8.01 -4.05
CA ALA A 553 -20.01 7.59 -5.43
C ALA A 553 -21.40 8.04 -5.94
N ASP A 554 -22.38 8.19 -5.05
CA ASP A 554 -23.73 8.69 -5.39
C ASP A 554 -23.76 10.22 -5.63
N ASN A 555 -22.76 10.97 -5.14
CA ASN A 555 -22.65 12.41 -5.36
C ASN A 555 -21.88 12.71 -6.65
N TYR A 556 -22.48 12.45 -7.82
CA TYR A 556 -21.76 12.48 -9.10
C TYR A 556 -21.42 13.89 -9.62
N LEU A 557 -21.88 14.99 -9.01
CA LEU A 557 -21.72 16.35 -9.57
C LEU A 557 -20.26 16.76 -9.78
N VAL A 558 -19.40 16.48 -8.78
CA VAL A 558 -17.96 16.78 -8.90
C VAL A 558 -17.31 15.91 -9.98
N GLY A 559 -17.71 14.63 -10.06
CA GLY A 559 -17.24 13.73 -11.11
C GLY A 559 -17.70 14.14 -12.51
N GLU A 560 -18.93 14.61 -12.66
CA GLU A 560 -19.45 15.19 -13.90
C GLU A 560 -18.66 16.43 -14.31
N ALA A 561 -18.45 17.36 -13.37
CA ALA A 561 -17.64 18.55 -13.62
C ALA A 561 -16.22 18.19 -14.08
N ILE A 562 -15.57 17.22 -13.43
CA ILE A 562 -14.21 16.78 -13.79
C ILE A 562 -14.16 16.15 -15.18
N ILE A 563 -14.98 15.12 -15.45
CA ILE A 563 -14.90 14.37 -16.71
C ILE A 563 -15.30 15.27 -17.89
N ARG A 564 -16.36 16.07 -17.74
CA ARG A 564 -16.79 16.97 -18.82
C ARG A 564 -15.81 18.11 -19.06
N ALA A 565 -15.20 18.65 -18.01
CA ALA A 565 -14.13 19.64 -18.16
C ALA A 565 -12.93 19.01 -18.88
N ARG A 566 -12.55 17.77 -18.55
CA ARG A 566 -11.52 17.04 -19.29
C ARG A 566 -11.90 16.88 -20.76
N ASP A 567 -13.12 16.47 -21.08
CA ASP A 567 -13.55 16.28 -22.48
C ASP A 567 -13.55 17.61 -23.25
N ALA A 568 -13.94 18.71 -22.61
CA ALA A 568 -13.86 20.06 -23.17
C ALA A 568 -12.41 20.54 -23.37
N ALA A 569 -11.46 20.01 -22.60
CA ALA A 569 -10.03 20.33 -22.71
C ALA A 569 -9.30 19.51 -23.79
N MET A 570 -9.82 18.36 -24.21
CA MET A 570 -9.20 17.47 -25.20
C MET A 570 -8.75 18.15 -26.51
N PRO A 571 -9.50 19.13 -27.07
CA PRO A 571 -9.06 19.86 -28.27
C PRO A 571 -7.84 20.77 -28.05
N TYR A 572 -7.40 20.97 -26.79
CA TYR A 572 -6.33 21.89 -26.40
C TYR A 572 -5.17 21.16 -25.68
N PRO A 573 -4.56 20.11 -26.29
CA PRO A 573 -3.59 19.25 -25.61
C PRO A 573 -2.32 19.98 -25.17
N GLY A 574 -1.98 21.11 -25.81
CA GLY A 574 -0.83 21.95 -25.49
C GLY A 574 -1.08 23.05 -24.46
N LYS A 575 -2.25 23.11 -23.81
CA LYS A 575 -2.61 24.16 -22.85
C LYS A 575 -2.89 23.60 -21.47
N THR A 576 -2.36 24.26 -20.44
CA THR A 576 -2.68 23.96 -19.03
C THR A 576 -4.16 24.18 -18.78
N THR A 577 -4.80 23.26 -18.06
CA THR A 577 -6.24 23.31 -17.85
C THR A 577 -6.58 23.94 -16.52
N MET A 578 -7.62 24.77 -16.49
CA MET A 578 -8.16 25.30 -15.25
C MET A 578 -9.69 25.30 -15.31
N LEU A 579 -10.34 24.45 -14.51
CA LEU A 579 -11.76 24.53 -14.22
C LEU A 579 -12.02 25.63 -13.18
N TRP A 580 -12.57 26.74 -13.65
CA TRP A 580 -12.90 27.92 -12.86
C TRP A 580 -14.01 27.65 -11.84
N ASP A 581 -15.11 27.06 -12.28
CA ASP A 581 -16.27 26.80 -11.42
C ASP A 581 -16.11 25.54 -10.53
N GLY A 582 -14.95 24.90 -10.54
CA GLY A 582 -14.66 23.68 -9.78
C GLY A 582 -14.33 23.95 -8.31
N SER A 583 -14.40 22.95 -7.44
CA SER A 583 -14.15 23.09 -5.99
C SER A 583 -12.67 23.21 -5.59
N GLY A 584 -11.89 23.97 -6.36
CA GLY A 584 -10.49 24.29 -6.08
C GLY A 584 -9.45 23.41 -6.76
N VAL A 585 -8.24 23.38 -6.18
CA VAL A 585 -7.04 22.80 -6.79
C VAL A 585 -7.19 21.31 -7.08
N LEU A 586 -7.79 20.53 -6.18
CA LEU A 586 -7.90 19.07 -6.36
C LEU A 586 -8.75 18.69 -7.59
N VAL A 587 -9.82 19.43 -7.86
CA VAL A 587 -10.64 19.22 -9.06
C VAL A 587 -9.82 19.51 -10.32
N ASN A 588 -9.04 20.58 -10.29
CA ASN A 588 -8.15 20.95 -11.38
C ASN A 588 -7.07 19.88 -11.64
N LEU A 589 -6.46 19.34 -10.59
CA LEU A 589 -5.51 18.23 -10.67
C LEU A 589 -6.14 16.97 -11.25
N TRP A 590 -7.40 16.65 -10.91
CA TRP A 590 -8.11 15.53 -11.52
C TRP A 590 -8.37 15.74 -13.01
N VAL A 591 -8.87 16.92 -13.40
CA VAL A 591 -9.09 17.27 -14.82
C VAL A 591 -7.79 17.10 -15.60
N ALA A 592 -6.70 17.67 -15.08
CA ALA A 592 -5.41 17.64 -15.74
C ALA A 592 -4.84 16.21 -15.81
N SER A 593 -4.91 15.43 -14.72
CA SER A 593 -4.50 14.02 -14.70
C SER A 593 -5.35 13.08 -15.55
N LEU A 594 -6.60 13.42 -15.84
CA LEU A 594 -7.44 12.66 -16.78
C LEU A 594 -7.24 13.09 -18.23
N ASN A 595 -6.61 14.25 -18.44
CA ASN A 595 -6.32 14.80 -19.77
C ASN A 595 -4.93 14.35 -20.25
N ARG A 596 -3.87 14.49 -19.43
CA ARG A 596 -2.47 14.32 -19.86
C ARG A 596 -1.46 14.08 -18.72
N VAL A 597 -0.20 13.91 -19.09
CA VAL A 597 0.95 13.94 -18.16
C VAL A 597 1.23 15.40 -17.77
N LEU A 598 1.24 15.69 -16.46
CA LEU A 598 1.48 17.03 -15.93
C LEU A 598 2.96 17.41 -16.04
N SER A 599 3.21 18.63 -16.51
CA SER A 599 4.54 19.22 -16.53
C SER A 599 4.95 19.85 -15.20
N GLU A 600 6.23 20.23 -15.12
CA GLU A 600 6.74 21.05 -14.02
C GLU A 600 6.05 22.42 -13.97
N ASP A 601 5.80 23.04 -15.13
CA ASP A 601 5.07 24.30 -15.24
C ASP A 601 3.61 24.15 -14.78
N ASP A 602 2.93 23.05 -15.16
CA ASP A 602 1.58 22.73 -14.66
C ASP A 602 1.58 22.66 -13.13
N GLN A 603 2.58 22.02 -12.53
CA GLN A 603 2.69 21.89 -11.09
C GLN A 603 2.92 23.24 -10.40
N GLN A 604 3.85 24.05 -10.91
CA GLN A 604 4.10 25.39 -10.37
C GLN A 604 2.82 26.24 -10.43
N PHE A 605 2.11 26.18 -11.55
CA PHE A 605 0.81 26.83 -11.72
C PHE A 605 -0.21 26.38 -10.67
N TYR A 606 -0.40 25.07 -10.45
CA TYR A 606 -1.38 24.59 -9.46
C TYR A 606 -0.95 24.83 -8.00
N ARG A 607 0.36 24.83 -7.70
CA ARG A 607 0.89 25.16 -6.37
C ARG A 607 0.63 26.63 -6.02
N GLY A 608 0.77 27.53 -6.98
CA GLY A 608 0.52 28.97 -6.80
C GLY A 608 -0.95 29.39 -6.93
N LEU A 609 -1.83 28.47 -7.34
CA LEU A 609 -3.23 28.79 -7.59
C LEU A 609 -3.93 29.24 -6.29
N PRO A 610 -4.56 30.44 -6.27
CA PRO A 610 -5.28 30.93 -5.09
C PRO A 610 -6.36 29.96 -4.59
N PRO A 611 -6.74 30.01 -3.30
CA PRO A 611 -7.79 29.16 -2.77
C PRO A 611 -9.14 29.48 -3.40
N PHE A 612 -9.97 28.45 -3.59
CA PHE A 612 -11.35 28.61 -4.03
C PHE A 612 -12.23 29.19 -2.90
N PRO A 613 -13.26 30.02 -3.17
CA PRO A 613 -13.77 30.43 -4.49
C PRO A 613 -12.83 31.36 -5.26
N TYR A 614 -12.72 31.14 -6.58
CA TYR A 614 -11.90 32.01 -7.42
C TYR A 614 -12.57 33.36 -7.66
N THR A 615 -11.75 34.40 -7.64
CA THR A 615 -12.17 35.81 -7.69
C THR A 615 -11.23 36.62 -8.58
N ASP A 616 -11.33 37.95 -8.54
CA ASP A 616 -10.42 38.84 -9.27
C ASP A 616 -8.95 38.66 -8.87
N GLU A 617 -8.67 38.25 -7.63
CA GLU A 617 -7.31 37.85 -7.21
C GLU A 617 -6.78 36.67 -8.04
N THR A 618 -7.65 35.71 -8.35
CA THR A 618 -7.31 34.60 -9.24
C THR A 618 -7.07 35.09 -10.66
N VAL A 619 -7.90 36.00 -11.19
CA VAL A 619 -7.66 36.60 -12.52
C VAL A 619 -6.31 37.29 -12.58
N ASN A 620 -5.94 38.07 -11.55
CA ASN A 620 -4.64 38.72 -11.45
C ASN A 620 -3.49 37.71 -11.40
N TYR A 621 -3.67 36.59 -10.69
CA TYR A 621 -2.69 35.49 -10.69
C TYR A 621 -2.53 34.88 -12.09
N LEU A 622 -3.63 34.66 -12.82
CA LEU A 622 -3.58 34.15 -14.19
C LEU A 622 -2.85 35.12 -15.12
N ASP A 623 -3.18 36.40 -15.07
CA ASP A 623 -2.53 37.45 -15.85
C ASP A 623 -1.02 37.54 -15.54
N PHE A 624 -0.67 37.55 -14.25
CA PHE A 624 0.71 37.54 -13.79
C PHE A 624 1.49 36.31 -14.28
N THR A 625 0.91 35.12 -14.17
CA THR A 625 1.55 33.87 -14.62
C THR A 625 1.77 33.89 -16.14
N LEU A 626 0.78 34.32 -16.90
CA LEU A 626 0.89 34.46 -18.35
C LEU A 626 1.97 35.50 -18.73
N GLY A 627 2.08 36.60 -17.98
CA GLY A 627 3.10 37.62 -18.16
C GLY A 627 4.53 37.13 -17.86
N LEU A 628 4.70 36.32 -16.81
CA LEU A 628 5.99 35.77 -16.42
C LEU A 628 6.49 34.65 -17.33
N HIS A 629 5.59 33.78 -17.79
CA HIS A 629 5.95 32.57 -18.53
C HIS A 629 5.47 32.67 -19.99
N PRO A 630 6.28 33.17 -20.95
CA PRO A 630 5.82 33.49 -22.30
C PRO A 630 5.37 32.28 -23.14
N LYS A 631 5.73 31.05 -22.72
CA LYS A 631 5.31 29.80 -23.38
C LYS A 631 4.13 29.11 -22.67
N PHE A 632 3.68 29.66 -21.55
CA PHE A 632 2.57 29.09 -20.78
C PHE A 632 1.25 29.48 -21.40
N ASP A 633 0.43 28.49 -21.75
CA ASP A 633 -0.86 28.70 -22.39
C ASP A 633 -1.96 28.03 -21.57
N LEU A 634 -3.14 28.64 -21.53
CA LEU A 634 -4.20 28.25 -20.60
C LEU A 634 -5.50 27.93 -21.34
N ALA A 635 -6.13 26.82 -21.00
CA ALA A 635 -7.52 26.51 -21.31
C ALA A 635 -8.35 26.66 -20.03
N VAL A 636 -9.06 27.78 -19.91
CA VAL A 636 -9.96 28.04 -18.79
C VAL A 636 -11.33 27.48 -19.12
N LEU A 637 -11.72 26.48 -18.34
CA LEU A 637 -12.94 25.72 -18.45
C LEU A 637 -13.94 26.30 -17.45
N TRP A 638 -15.17 26.57 -17.88
CA TRP A 638 -16.20 27.17 -17.04
C TRP A 638 -17.58 26.67 -17.46
N PHE A 639 -18.55 26.62 -16.55
CA PHE A 639 -19.92 26.20 -16.85
C PHE A 639 -20.99 27.22 -16.44
N ARG A 640 -20.67 28.19 -15.57
CA ARG A 640 -21.61 29.24 -15.13
C ARG A 640 -21.53 30.50 -15.99
N GLY A 641 -22.68 31.06 -16.38
CA GLY A 641 -22.74 32.27 -17.22
C GLY A 641 -21.93 33.44 -16.66
N VAL A 642 -22.10 33.73 -15.36
CA VAL A 642 -21.39 34.80 -14.65
C VAL A 642 -19.86 34.65 -14.69
N SER A 643 -19.37 33.41 -14.67
CA SER A 643 -17.93 33.12 -14.74
C SER A 643 -17.37 33.40 -16.14
N GLY A 644 -18.15 33.11 -17.19
CA GLY A 644 -17.79 33.47 -18.56
C GLY A 644 -17.61 34.97 -18.76
N GLU A 645 -18.48 35.79 -18.16
CA GLU A 645 -18.38 37.25 -18.20
C GLU A 645 -17.13 37.77 -17.47
N GLN A 646 -16.84 37.23 -16.28
CA GLN A 646 -15.65 37.59 -15.50
C GLN A 646 -14.36 37.26 -16.26
N LEU A 647 -14.32 36.11 -16.93
CA LEU A 647 -13.16 35.64 -17.69
C LEU A 647 -12.98 36.34 -19.05
N ALA A 648 -14.01 37.01 -19.58
CA ALA A 648 -13.96 37.64 -20.90
C ALA A 648 -12.86 38.70 -21.02
N THR A 649 -12.53 39.40 -19.94
CA THR A 649 -11.44 40.38 -19.92
C THR A 649 -10.07 39.71 -20.07
N LEU A 650 -9.82 38.60 -19.35
CA LEU A 650 -8.59 37.83 -19.45
C LEU A 650 -8.35 37.33 -20.89
N LYS A 651 -9.41 36.83 -21.55
CA LYS A 651 -9.34 36.40 -22.96
C LYS A 651 -9.03 37.55 -23.92
N ARG A 652 -9.56 38.75 -23.68
CA ARG A 652 -9.27 39.93 -24.52
C ARG A 652 -7.83 40.40 -24.39
N GLN A 653 -7.25 40.29 -23.19
CA GLN A 653 -5.84 40.64 -22.94
C GLN A 653 -4.87 39.60 -23.54
N HIS A 654 -5.25 38.32 -23.53
CA HIS A 654 -4.41 37.21 -24.01
C HIS A 654 -5.11 36.34 -25.07
N PRO A 655 -5.45 36.88 -26.25
CA PRO A 655 -6.35 36.25 -27.22
C PRO A 655 -5.83 34.92 -27.77
N ASP A 656 -4.52 34.75 -27.96
CA ASP A 656 -3.96 33.51 -28.53
C ASP A 656 -3.56 32.48 -27.46
N ARG A 657 -3.36 32.96 -26.23
CA ARG A 657 -2.78 32.17 -25.14
C ARG A 657 -3.83 31.58 -24.23
N VAL A 658 -4.92 32.32 -23.99
CA VAL A 658 -6.06 31.89 -23.16
C VAL A 658 -7.18 31.38 -24.06
N MET A 659 -7.65 30.16 -23.84
CA MET A 659 -8.88 29.63 -24.44
C MET A 659 -9.96 29.57 -23.37
N LEU A 660 -11.09 30.23 -23.60
CA LEU A 660 -12.26 30.09 -22.73
C LEU A 660 -13.17 29.03 -23.33
N VAL A 661 -13.42 27.97 -22.58
CA VAL A 661 -14.21 26.84 -23.04
C VAL A 661 -15.39 26.65 -22.11
N LYS A 662 -16.59 26.80 -22.64
CA LYS A 662 -17.81 26.53 -21.89
C LYS A 662 -18.01 25.01 -21.80
N VAL A 663 -17.97 24.48 -20.60
CA VAL A 663 -18.20 23.08 -20.27
C VAL A 663 -19.72 22.84 -20.20
N PRO A 664 -20.27 21.93 -21.02
CA PRO A 664 -21.69 21.63 -20.99
C PRO A 664 -22.04 20.89 -19.69
N MET A 665 -22.88 21.46 -18.82
CA MET A 665 -23.28 20.84 -17.55
C MET A 665 -24.80 20.71 -17.47
N ARG A 666 -25.29 19.67 -16.79
CA ARG A 666 -26.72 19.51 -16.51
C ARG A 666 -27.21 20.57 -15.53
N SER A 667 -28.49 20.93 -15.66
CA SER A 667 -29.13 21.84 -14.72
C SER A 667 -29.34 21.11 -13.41
N THR A 668 -28.86 21.69 -12.33
CA THR A 668 -28.91 21.11 -10.98
C THR A 668 -29.32 22.17 -9.98
N ILE A 669 -29.66 21.77 -8.76
CA ILE A 669 -29.97 22.71 -7.68
C ILE A 669 -28.78 23.66 -7.41
N LEU A 670 -27.54 23.20 -7.65
CA LEU A 670 -26.32 23.98 -7.45
C LEU A 670 -25.91 24.82 -8.65
N CYS A 671 -26.45 24.53 -9.84
CA CYS A 671 -26.26 25.34 -11.04
C CYS A 671 -27.50 25.26 -11.93
N GLN A 672 -28.53 26.04 -11.58
CA GLN A 672 -29.79 26.06 -12.34
C GLN A 672 -29.58 26.63 -13.75
N GLU A 673 -28.65 27.59 -13.87
CA GLU A 673 -28.22 28.25 -15.10
C GLU A 673 -27.37 27.38 -16.04
N CYS A 674 -26.90 26.22 -15.57
CA CYS A 674 -26.22 25.23 -16.40
C CYS A 674 -27.26 24.42 -17.20
N ALA A 675 -27.74 24.90 -18.35
CA ALA A 675 -28.55 24.07 -19.24
C ALA A 675 -27.64 23.40 -20.30
N LEU A 676 -27.79 22.09 -20.49
CA LEU A 676 -27.12 21.32 -21.56
C LEU A 676 -27.61 21.76 -22.95
#